data_AF-A0A8T4JGG3-F1
#
_entry.id   AF-A0A8T4JGG3-F1
#
_cell.length_a   1.000
_cell.length_b   1.000
_cell.length_c   1.000
_cell.angle_alpha   90.00
_cell.angle_beta   90.00
_cell.angle_gamma   90.00
#
_symmetry.space_group_name_H-M   'P 1'
#
loop_
_entity.id
_entity.type
_entity.pdbx_description
1 polymer ?
#
loop_
_entity_poly.entity_id
_entity_poly.type
_entity_poly.pdbx_seq_one_letter_code
_entity_poly.pdbx_strand_id
1 'polypeptide(L)'
;MKKRVNVNNYNFYFVIAVIILLFGAIFLFIVLYKFPMPGEGEGVLSNLGIFDEISCDNYDFISPENIIPYPQNYSYISCNEVIVNSSWKIYSEISNLDDNFSSNYLRDGIMNKTGNLINLEVLDISDVSDSNRIVIGNPNTNDKIREIAFDNGIEFDSEITKGFNQGYIILIKPNEILILGNSSKGSFYGMVSLKWLLKNNGGNIILPNTYIRDWPDLEVRGFYGGGIFDLGNGDIINTGLEGERWIEMLTMWKYNLFLSGISYLNPNPSESSIARMLERERFLKNRHIYTSVTLGPGGVTRFDKNLYEGIYAQNISAKFNDLDVAIIDKHYLIINNSDFEDDVNNDNIPDDWHISESNAGFYDNITNWTIDCTESRPGSLGSCSAKLSLSKELLGTSSSAFLKSGNDSSNMYYDVEPNKIYEISVWVKINDLTYPRLTQEQLTFVLYNSSGNQIYTESLFFNDIEEGVWVNPKNSFSTYNGESKIYIYSRTQGSNALEMWIDDLDVKELTTSAVNIIETNDTKIRVHNEDKTIEYVRDIDYTIEFIGELNATNPTDGRTVIINRVLSGSIPFEGDILLDYDFLPKMQQWRKEDKTFFDSLFYETYREKVLRPTLDNIKPDYVFVALDEIRGANRDSRSIKKDYENYEAFGYHFNDVVSMVHEYSPDSKVLIWDDMIIPFANGGNINYQLVHGGKSGKSWYGLDLIKRENVNMISWHYSILSMNNFVQNVPNLYNKYGFEMLVGPWNNTKNIKWWSNICYENNCPGMVDHEFFDSWDGAPIAANYSWNAVKENIGINSENIEICDGVDNDGDNIQEIYNWRNDTWPSNIDEGFNLTSDPFNCGSCENVCYYPRGFSQCVDGTCVFDSCFNEYYNANSDLSDGCECKKTSGGIEICDGIDNDCNGVIDDTGSSCDGNDPGDESPDESLGDIDGCSVNWSCSWGQCVNGIEKRECIDLNNCSILVRVIENRTCIENNDDSTIINMTNLSEDLSDDVESPIKFRIDWLNYLFYFIIIVMSLFVVLMIIIAIRKKIDNDIHKKDIFVNLRNGNYHKIHGSSSNKMLVKKSLMEKKKNNKNIIKEIRPVESKKFIKKDTIIDLRKNKDVGKTDVSKNMNKVSGSYLGNINRKDFKKSFKNNRIKEIKKDILDKESGRDVKKVSGKKSEKIFKKVIKKDKKKDYKKSDYYSGSGSLELPK
;
A
#
# COMPACT_ATOMS: atom_id res chain seq x y z
N MET A 1 65.65 38.86 -8.07
CA MET A 1 67.09 38.70 -7.70
C MET A 1 67.21 38.24 -6.25
N LYS A 2 68.40 37.81 -5.80
CA LYS A 2 68.70 37.37 -4.42
C LYS A 2 68.88 38.55 -3.45
N LYS A 3 68.97 38.23 -2.14
CA LYS A 3 69.15 39.10 -0.94
C LYS A 3 67.84 39.79 -0.50
N ARG A 4 67.32 39.59 0.72
CA ARG A 4 67.87 39.06 1.99
C ARG A 4 69.09 39.81 2.53
N VAL A 5 68.84 40.72 3.46
CA VAL A 5 69.66 40.95 4.67
C VAL A 5 68.72 40.70 5.87
N ASN A 6 69.25 40.25 7.00
CA ASN A 6 68.48 39.57 8.05
C ASN A 6 68.60 40.26 9.42
N VAL A 7 67.49 40.62 10.06
CA VAL A 7 67.46 41.24 11.41
C VAL A 7 66.19 40.79 12.18
N ASN A 8 66.36 40.44 13.46
CA ASN A 8 65.35 40.22 14.51
C ASN A 8 64.35 39.05 14.39
N ASN A 9 64.79 37.86 14.82
CA ASN A 9 63.92 36.70 15.13
C ASN A 9 62.85 36.95 16.20
N TYR A 10 62.96 38.00 17.03
CA TYR A 10 61.94 38.30 18.06
C TYR A 10 60.56 38.61 17.48
N ASN A 11 60.49 39.23 16.28
CA ASN A 11 59.22 39.43 15.60
C ASN A 11 58.61 38.12 15.09
N PHE A 12 59.39 37.07 14.81
CA PHE A 12 58.86 35.82 14.27
C PHE A 12 58.03 35.07 15.32
N TYR A 13 58.52 34.97 16.55
CA TYR A 13 57.76 34.35 17.65
C TYR A 13 56.57 35.22 18.09
N PHE A 14 56.69 36.55 18.05
CA PHE A 14 55.55 37.44 18.33
C PHE A 14 54.47 37.33 17.25
N VAL A 15 54.84 37.30 15.96
CA VAL A 15 53.91 37.11 14.84
C VAL A 15 53.28 35.71 14.89
N ILE A 16 54.02 34.65 15.23
CA ILE A 16 53.43 33.32 15.44
C ILE A 16 52.45 33.33 16.62
N ALA A 17 52.78 33.97 17.75
CA ALA A 17 51.85 34.08 18.88
C ALA A 17 50.59 34.88 18.50
N VAL A 18 50.73 35.97 17.73
CA VAL A 18 49.59 36.76 17.22
C VAL A 18 48.78 35.99 16.17
N ILE A 19 49.40 35.19 15.31
CA ILE A 19 48.71 34.31 14.35
C ILE A 19 47.97 33.18 15.09
N ILE A 20 48.56 32.57 16.13
CA ILE A 20 47.89 31.54 16.94
C ILE A 20 46.75 32.16 17.76
N LEU A 21 46.89 33.39 18.26
CA LEU A 21 45.80 34.12 18.92
C LEU A 21 44.71 34.57 17.92
N LEU A 22 45.07 34.90 16.67
CA LEU A 22 44.10 35.20 15.61
C LEU A 22 43.37 33.93 15.16
N PHE A 23 44.06 32.81 14.91
CA PHE A 23 43.42 31.53 14.63
C PHE A 23 42.60 31.03 15.82
N GLY A 24 43.07 31.22 17.06
CA GLY A 24 42.31 30.91 18.26
C GLY A 24 41.06 31.77 18.39
N ALA A 25 41.16 33.07 18.10
CA ALA A 25 40.01 33.98 18.10
C ALA A 25 39.04 33.71 16.95
N ILE A 26 39.53 33.43 15.74
CA ILE A 26 38.71 33.07 14.57
C ILE A 26 38.06 31.70 14.77
N PHE A 27 38.76 30.72 15.35
CA PHE A 27 38.18 29.42 15.67
C PHE A 27 37.18 29.52 16.83
N LEU A 28 37.42 30.36 17.83
CA LEU A 28 36.43 30.66 18.87
C LEU A 28 35.20 31.38 18.28
N PHE A 29 35.40 32.32 17.36
CA PHE A 29 34.32 33.02 16.65
C PHE A 29 33.52 32.04 15.80
N ILE A 30 34.17 31.16 15.03
CA ILE A 30 33.53 30.10 14.24
C ILE A 30 32.79 29.12 15.17
N VAL A 31 33.38 28.65 16.26
CA VAL A 31 32.71 27.73 17.20
C VAL A 31 31.49 28.39 17.84
N LEU A 32 31.56 29.68 18.17
CA LEU A 32 30.43 30.48 18.66
C LEU A 32 29.38 30.82 17.57
N TYR A 33 29.65 30.54 16.29
CA TYR A 33 28.74 30.82 15.16
C TYR A 33 28.30 29.57 14.39
N LYS A 34 28.93 28.40 14.62
CA LYS A 34 28.65 27.13 13.92
C LYS A 34 28.23 25.96 14.81
N PHE A 35 28.17 26.15 16.13
CA PHE A 35 27.50 25.22 17.05
C PHE A 35 26.28 25.87 17.68
N PRO A 36 25.10 25.83 17.04
CA PRO A 36 23.85 25.93 17.78
C PRO A 36 23.78 24.73 18.76
N MET A 37 23.38 24.98 20.00
CA MET A 37 22.99 23.87 20.89
C MET A 37 21.62 23.34 20.43
N PRO A 38 21.32 22.05 20.60
CA PRO A 38 19.95 21.55 20.45
C PRO A 38 19.07 22.11 21.56
N GLY A 39 17.99 22.81 21.18
CA GLY A 39 17.11 23.54 22.11
C GLY A 39 17.42 25.04 22.19
N GLU A 40 16.39 25.85 22.50
CA GLU A 40 16.45 27.32 22.63
C GLU A 40 16.86 28.08 21.35
N GLY A 41 16.29 27.68 20.21
CA GLY A 41 16.29 28.49 18.96
C GLY A 41 15.36 29.72 19.01
N GLU A 42 14.43 29.75 19.97
CA GLU A 42 13.55 30.89 20.21
C GLU A 42 14.25 31.94 21.10
N GLY A 43 14.78 33.00 20.50
CA GLY A 43 15.28 34.13 21.30
C GLY A 43 16.12 35.19 20.58
N VAL A 44 16.87 34.83 19.53
CA VAL A 44 17.88 35.75 18.96
C VAL A 44 17.26 36.94 18.21
N LEU A 45 16.09 36.77 17.57
CA LEU A 45 15.38 37.87 16.88
C LEU A 45 14.67 38.85 17.84
N SER A 46 14.38 38.46 19.09
CA SER A 46 13.64 39.31 20.05
C SER A 46 14.38 40.60 20.45
N ASN A 47 15.72 40.61 20.35
CA ASN A 47 16.55 41.74 20.78
C ASN A 47 16.62 42.92 19.79
N LEU A 48 15.86 42.88 18.68
CA LEU A 48 15.78 43.98 17.71
C LEU A 48 14.46 44.78 17.75
N GLY A 49 13.53 44.48 18.67
CA GLY A 49 12.41 45.38 19.01
C GLY A 49 11.43 45.66 17.88
N ILE A 50 11.28 44.72 16.94
CA ILE A 50 10.28 44.70 15.87
C ILE A 50 9.60 43.33 15.96
N PHE A 51 8.30 43.27 15.66
CA PHE A 51 7.39 42.15 15.95
C PHE A 51 7.08 41.98 17.45
N ASP A 52 6.30 42.93 17.99
CA ASP A 52 5.23 42.53 18.90
C ASP A 52 4.32 41.52 18.18
N GLU A 53 3.71 40.54 18.87
CA GLU A 53 2.76 39.61 18.24
C GLU A 53 1.47 40.34 17.81
N ILE A 54 1.41 40.71 16.53
CA ILE A 54 0.23 41.34 15.92
C ILE A 54 -0.84 40.28 15.65
N SER A 55 -1.72 40.02 16.63
CA SER A 55 -2.97 39.26 16.36
C SER A 55 -3.94 40.09 15.52
N CYS A 56 -4.46 39.49 14.44
CA CYS A 56 -5.39 40.13 13.51
C CYS A 56 -6.79 39.51 13.55
N ASP A 57 -7.41 39.54 14.73
CA ASP A 57 -8.77 39.08 14.94
C ASP A 57 -9.81 39.99 14.23
N ASN A 58 -10.72 39.39 13.45
CA ASN A 58 -11.90 40.01 12.79
C ASN A 58 -11.66 40.83 11.49
N TYR A 59 -10.61 40.57 10.71
CA TYR A 59 -10.35 41.27 9.44
C TYR A 59 -10.99 40.60 8.20
N ASP A 60 -11.11 41.30 7.07
CA ASP A 60 -11.78 40.80 5.86
C ASP A 60 -10.82 40.09 4.87
N PHE A 61 -9.65 39.62 5.31
CA PHE A 61 -8.80 38.69 4.56
C PHE A 61 -9.02 37.20 4.96
N ILE A 62 -8.20 36.29 4.44
CA ILE A 62 -8.06 34.90 4.93
C ILE A 62 -6.76 34.85 5.74
N SER A 63 -6.78 34.30 6.96
CA SER A 63 -5.58 34.15 7.79
C SER A 63 -4.70 32.98 7.29
N PRO A 64 -3.36 33.06 7.36
CA PRO A 64 -2.45 31.95 7.04
C PRO A 64 -2.74 30.63 7.79
N GLU A 65 -3.38 30.69 8.95
CA GLU A 65 -3.91 29.53 9.69
C GLU A 65 -4.94 28.69 8.90
N ASN A 66 -5.45 29.18 7.76
CA ASN A 66 -6.43 28.49 6.91
C ASN A 66 -5.80 27.88 5.64
N ILE A 67 -4.48 27.98 5.46
CA ILE A 67 -3.76 27.27 4.40
C ILE A 67 -3.67 25.79 4.80
N ILE A 68 -3.87 24.85 3.86
CA ILE A 68 -3.68 23.42 4.11
C ILE A 68 -2.65 22.88 3.12
N PRO A 69 -1.54 22.26 3.58
CA PRO A 69 -1.08 22.16 4.96
C PRO A 69 -0.82 23.51 5.63
N TYR A 70 -0.95 23.56 6.96
CA TYR A 70 -0.59 24.76 7.73
C TYR A 70 0.89 25.10 7.53
N PRO A 71 1.28 26.39 7.50
CA PRO A 71 2.68 26.77 7.34
C PRO A 71 3.46 26.60 8.66
N GLN A 72 4.71 26.13 8.58
CA GLN A 72 5.61 25.97 9.72
C GLN A 72 5.79 27.27 10.52
N ASN A 73 5.87 28.42 9.83
CA ASN A 73 6.02 29.73 10.47
C ASN A 73 5.33 30.85 9.67
N TYR A 74 4.61 31.74 10.35
CA TYR A 74 4.10 32.99 9.76
C TYR A 74 4.04 34.11 10.79
N SER A 75 3.97 35.35 10.30
CA SER A 75 3.81 36.56 11.12
C SER A 75 3.02 37.63 10.35
N TYR A 76 2.28 38.47 11.06
CA TYR A 76 1.64 39.65 10.46
C TYR A 76 2.57 40.85 10.50
N ILE A 77 2.79 41.48 9.35
CA ILE A 77 3.55 42.74 9.23
C ILE A 77 2.65 43.89 9.68
N SER A 78 1.35 43.81 9.37
CA SER A 78 0.27 44.51 10.06
C SER A 78 -1.09 43.89 9.68
N CYS A 79 -2.16 44.23 10.37
CA CYS A 79 -3.51 43.81 9.98
C CYS A 79 -4.12 44.62 8.80
N ASN A 80 -3.29 45.28 7.99
CA ASN A 80 -3.78 45.97 6.78
C ASN A 80 -4.00 44.97 5.64
N GLU A 81 -5.03 45.22 4.84
CA GLU A 81 -5.34 44.44 3.64
C GLU A 81 -4.45 44.85 2.47
N VAL A 82 -3.89 43.86 1.76
CA VAL A 82 -3.17 44.05 0.49
C VAL A 82 -4.15 43.78 -0.66
N ILE A 83 -4.42 44.81 -1.47
CA ILE A 83 -5.42 44.76 -2.54
C ILE A 83 -4.73 44.58 -3.90
N VAL A 84 -4.77 43.35 -4.42
CA VAL A 84 -4.33 43.01 -5.77
C VAL A 84 -5.44 43.31 -6.77
N ASN A 85 -5.11 44.13 -7.76
CA ASN A 85 -6.02 44.65 -8.79
C ASN A 85 -5.37 44.59 -10.18
N SER A 86 -6.08 44.99 -11.23
CA SER A 86 -5.60 44.90 -12.63
C SER A 86 -4.40 45.80 -13.00
N SER A 87 -3.88 46.61 -12.08
CA SER A 87 -2.59 47.30 -12.26
C SER A 87 -1.37 46.50 -11.79
N TRP A 88 -1.58 45.32 -11.20
CA TRP A 88 -0.49 44.42 -10.81
C TRP A 88 0.02 43.57 -11.98
N LYS A 89 1.25 43.06 -11.86
CA LYS A 89 1.86 42.11 -12.79
C LYS A 89 2.57 40.98 -12.04
N ILE A 90 2.74 39.84 -12.71
CA ILE A 90 3.52 38.70 -12.24
C ILE A 90 4.85 38.68 -12.99
N TYR A 91 5.94 38.47 -12.27
CA TYR A 91 7.31 38.42 -12.76
C TYR A 91 7.97 37.13 -12.31
N SER A 92 8.61 36.43 -13.25
CA SER A 92 9.34 35.19 -13.01
C SER A 92 10.38 35.02 -14.11
N GLU A 93 11.37 34.13 -13.93
CA GLU A 93 12.26 33.76 -15.01
C GLU A 93 11.50 32.93 -16.06
N ILE A 94 11.05 33.53 -17.17
CA ILE A 94 10.12 32.85 -18.09
C ILE A 94 10.79 31.75 -18.94
N SER A 95 12.12 31.71 -18.95
CA SER A 95 12.93 30.60 -19.48
C SER A 95 12.90 29.36 -18.59
N ASN A 96 12.64 29.50 -17.28
CA ASN A 96 12.35 28.37 -16.40
C ASN A 96 10.89 27.95 -16.61
N LEU A 97 10.67 26.75 -17.15
CA LEU A 97 9.34 26.24 -17.46
C LEU A 97 8.45 26.07 -16.21
N ASP A 98 9.04 25.74 -15.07
CA ASP A 98 8.29 25.48 -13.82
C ASP A 98 7.83 26.79 -13.15
N ASP A 99 8.72 27.80 -13.08
CA ASP A 99 8.38 29.13 -12.56
C ASP A 99 7.37 29.83 -13.51
N ASN A 100 7.55 29.68 -14.82
CA ASN A 100 6.59 30.17 -15.82
C ASN A 100 5.23 29.48 -15.68
N PHE A 101 5.18 28.15 -15.51
CA PHE A 101 3.93 27.43 -15.22
C PHE A 101 3.29 27.93 -13.92
N SER A 102 4.07 28.10 -12.86
CA SER A 102 3.61 28.61 -11.56
C SER A 102 2.97 30.00 -11.68
N SER A 103 3.61 30.92 -12.40
CA SER A 103 3.08 32.26 -12.70
C SER A 103 1.76 32.22 -13.49
N ASN A 104 1.66 31.36 -14.50
CA ASN A 104 0.42 31.17 -15.27
C ASN A 104 -0.70 30.55 -14.42
N TYR A 105 -0.40 29.54 -13.62
CA TYR A 105 -1.35 28.84 -12.76
C TYR A 105 -1.81 29.68 -11.56
N LEU A 106 -1.02 30.67 -11.13
CA LEU A 106 -1.44 31.74 -10.23
C LEU A 106 -2.37 32.75 -10.92
N ARG A 107 -1.99 33.27 -12.09
CA ARG A 107 -2.82 34.19 -12.90
C ARG A 107 -4.20 33.59 -13.13
N ASP A 108 -4.26 32.33 -13.56
CA ASP A 108 -5.52 31.64 -13.86
C ASP A 108 -6.32 31.37 -12.58
N GLY A 109 -5.64 31.18 -11.43
CA GLY A 109 -6.28 31.17 -10.11
C GLY A 109 -6.96 32.50 -9.77
N ILE A 110 -6.27 33.62 -10.00
CA ILE A 110 -6.78 34.99 -9.77
C ILE A 110 -7.94 35.31 -10.73
N MET A 111 -7.81 34.97 -12.03
CA MET A 111 -8.88 35.10 -13.02
C MET A 111 -10.13 34.33 -12.58
N ASN A 112 -9.99 33.04 -12.24
CA ASN A 112 -11.13 32.23 -11.82
C ASN A 112 -11.77 32.73 -10.52
N LYS A 113 -10.97 33.12 -9.51
CA LYS A 113 -11.48 33.64 -8.22
C LYS A 113 -12.19 34.99 -8.37
N THR A 114 -11.76 35.84 -9.31
CA THR A 114 -12.38 37.16 -9.59
C THR A 114 -13.53 37.11 -10.60
N GLY A 115 -13.75 35.99 -11.30
CA GLY A 115 -14.75 35.88 -12.36
C GLY A 115 -14.30 36.51 -13.70
N ASN A 116 -12.99 36.48 -13.98
CA ASN A 116 -12.31 37.11 -15.11
C ASN A 116 -12.30 38.66 -15.09
N LEU A 117 -12.46 39.27 -13.92
CA LEU A 117 -12.36 40.73 -13.75
C LEU A 117 -10.90 41.20 -13.65
N ILE A 118 -9.99 40.33 -13.18
CA ILE A 118 -8.55 40.55 -13.17
C ILE A 118 -7.89 39.48 -14.01
N ASN A 119 -7.09 39.90 -14.99
CA ASN A 119 -6.14 39.08 -15.73
C ASN A 119 -4.79 39.78 -15.64
N LEU A 120 -3.84 39.22 -14.88
CA LEU A 120 -2.52 39.80 -14.67
C LEU A 120 -1.58 39.41 -15.83
N GLU A 121 -0.77 40.37 -16.27
CA GLU A 121 0.30 40.09 -17.23
C GLU A 121 1.42 39.30 -16.54
N VAL A 122 1.97 38.28 -17.22
CA VAL A 122 3.16 37.53 -16.79
C VAL A 122 4.32 38.00 -17.66
N LEU A 123 5.40 38.46 -17.04
CA LEU A 123 6.60 39.01 -17.68
C LEU A 123 7.87 38.36 -17.15
N ASP A 124 8.99 38.55 -17.85
CA ASP A 124 10.30 38.13 -17.35
C ASP A 124 10.78 39.01 -16.20
N ILE A 125 11.55 38.42 -15.30
CA ILE A 125 12.18 39.11 -14.16
C ILE A 125 13.14 40.24 -14.58
N SER A 126 13.65 40.23 -15.81
CA SER A 126 14.41 41.37 -16.37
C SER A 126 13.61 42.67 -16.48
N ASP A 127 12.28 42.56 -16.67
CA ASP A 127 11.36 43.68 -16.91
C ASP A 127 10.60 44.12 -15.63
N VAL A 128 11.11 43.71 -14.46
CA VAL A 128 10.46 43.91 -13.15
C VAL A 128 10.23 45.39 -12.79
N SER A 129 8.98 45.73 -12.42
CA SER A 129 8.60 47.08 -11.99
C SER A 129 8.98 47.35 -10.52
N ASP A 130 9.05 48.63 -10.13
CA ASP A 130 9.29 49.04 -8.73
C ASP A 130 8.02 48.96 -7.84
N SER A 131 6.85 48.71 -8.42
CA SER A 131 5.58 48.62 -7.67
C SER A 131 4.51 47.79 -8.38
N ASN A 132 3.53 47.33 -7.60
CA ASN A 132 2.44 46.41 -7.95
C ASN A 132 2.95 45.10 -8.59
N ARG A 133 3.97 44.50 -7.97
CA ARG A 133 4.65 43.30 -8.47
C ARG A 133 4.36 42.07 -7.63
N ILE A 134 4.10 40.95 -8.29
CA ILE A 134 4.21 39.60 -7.73
C ILE A 134 5.47 38.99 -8.35
N VAL A 135 6.46 38.60 -7.55
CA VAL A 135 7.69 37.93 -8.02
C VAL A 135 7.64 36.46 -7.62
N ILE A 136 7.94 35.56 -8.55
CA ILE A 136 8.02 34.10 -8.31
C ILE A 136 9.35 33.57 -8.86
N GLY A 137 10.09 32.81 -8.06
CA GLY A 137 11.24 32.05 -8.51
C GLY A 137 12.28 31.79 -7.42
N ASN A 138 13.47 31.33 -7.83
CA ASN A 138 14.52 30.88 -6.93
C ASN A 138 15.67 31.91 -6.80
N PRO A 139 15.89 32.54 -5.63
CA PRO A 139 17.01 33.46 -5.42
C PRO A 139 18.38 32.78 -5.45
N ASN A 140 18.46 31.45 -5.31
CA ASN A 140 19.73 30.72 -5.31
C ASN A 140 20.25 30.53 -6.74
N THR A 141 19.37 30.51 -7.75
CA THR A 141 19.74 30.43 -9.17
C THR A 141 19.67 31.78 -9.90
N ASN A 142 18.84 32.72 -9.46
CA ASN A 142 18.63 34.00 -10.14
C ASN A 142 19.07 35.21 -9.29
N ASP A 143 20.14 35.89 -9.71
CA ASP A 143 20.73 37.03 -8.99
C ASP A 143 19.75 38.22 -8.85
N LYS A 144 18.83 38.44 -9.79
CA LYS A 144 17.86 39.55 -9.71
C LYS A 144 16.77 39.26 -8.67
N ILE A 145 16.35 37.99 -8.55
CA ILE A 145 15.46 37.56 -7.46
C ILE A 145 16.19 37.66 -6.11
N ARG A 146 17.48 37.33 -6.05
CA ARG A 146 18.32 37.49 -4.84
C ARG A 146 18.45 38.95 -4.41
N GLU A 147 18.67 39.87 -5.35
CA GLU A 147 18.70 41.32 -5.09
C GLU A 147 17.37 41.80 -4.50
N ILE A 148 16.23 41.42 -5.09
CA ILE A 148 14.89 41.79 -4.60
C ILE A 148 14.60 41.19 -3.21
N ALA A 149 15.08 39.98 -2.92
CA ALA A 149 14.98 39.37 -1.59
C ALA A 149 15.82 40.14 -0.57
N PHE A 150 17.08 40.48 -0.91
CA PHE A 150 17.98 41.23 -0.04
C PHE A 150 17.49 42.67 0.24
N ASP A 151 16.96 43.36 -0.77
CA ASP A 151 16.29 44.67 -0.62
C ASP A 151 15.08 44.62 0.33
N ASN A 152 14.49 43.43 0.51
CA ASN A 152 13.41 43.15 1.44
C ASN A 152 13.89 42.66 2.83
N GLY A 153 15.20 42.56 3.04
CA GLY A 153 15.80 42.06 4.28
C GLY A 153 15.78 40.54 4.44
N ILE A 154 15.57 39.79 3.35
CA ILE A 154 15.47 38.33 3.33
C ILE A 154 16.84 37.73 2.94
N GLU A 155 17.54 37.11 3.89
CA GLU A 155 18.80 36.39 3.64
C GLU A 155 18.49 34.90 3.41
N PHE A 156 17.94 34.61 2.22
CA PHE A 156 17.18 33.39 1.92
C PHE A 156 17.85 32.06 2.37
N ASP A 157 19.13 31.86 2.08
CA ASP A 157 19.88 30.64 2.47
C ASP A 157 20.00 30.44 3.99
N SER A 158 19.90 31.51 4.79
CA SER A 158 19.88 31.43 6.25
C SER A 158 18.49 31.09 6.81
N GLU A 159 17.43 31.34 6.02
CA GLU A 159 16.04 31.25 6.47
C GLU A 159 15.35 29.95 6.03
N ILE A 160 15.72 29.37 4.88
CA ILE A 160 15.19 28.08 4.39
C ILE A 160 16.31 27.03 4.35
N THR A 161 16.47 26.34 5.48
CA THR A 161 17.51 25.32 5.71
C THR A 161 16.99 23.88 5.77
N LYS A 162 15.70 23.66 5.51
CA LYS A 162 15.01 22.36 5.71
C LYS A 162 14.03 22.00 4.59
N GLY A 163 13.57 20.76 4.63
CA GLY A 163 12.45 20.25 3.82
C GLY A 163 12.78 19.97 2.36
N PHE A 164 13.79 19.13 2.12
CA PHE A 164 13.95 18.33 0.88
C PHE A 164 13.79 19.11 -0.45
N ASN A 165 14.39 20.30 -0.54
CA ASN A 165 14.27 21.21 -1.69
C ASN A 165 12.81 21.58 -2.07
N GLN A 166 11.92 21.66 -1.07
CA GLN A 166 10.49 22.00 -1.19
C GLN A 166 10.11 23.21 -0.31
N GLY A 167 11.11 23.91 0.27
CA GLY A 167 10.93 25.02 1.19
C GLY A 167 10.86 26.38 0.48
N TYR A 168 10.12 27.31 1.06
CA TYR A 168 9.87 28.62 0.46
C TYR A 168 9.53 29.71 1.49
N ILE A 169 9.60 30.96 1.01
CA ILE A 169 9.20 32.18 1.72
C ILE A 169 8.10 32.88 0.91
N ILE A 170 7.06 33.39 1.57
CA ILE A 170 6.10 34.32 0.98
C ILE A 170 6.14 35.63 1.76
N LEU A 171 6.44 36.73 1.07
CA LEU A 171 6.22 38.08 1.57
C LEU A 171 4.98 38.66 0.88
N ILE A 172 4.00 39.15 1.64
CA ILE A 172 2.82 39.84 1.12
C ILE A 172 2.73 41.20 1.79
N LYS A 173 2.94 42.29 1.04
CA LYS A 173 2.85 43.67 1.55
C LYS A 173 2.27 44.64 0.51
N PRO A 174 1.95 45.90 0.86
CA PRO A 174 1.49 46.88 -0.12
C PRO A 174 2.48 47.05 -1.28
N ASN A 175 1.96 47.03 -2.51
CA ASN A 175 2.67 47.12 -3.79
C ASN A 175 3.63 45.97 -4.15
N GLU A 176 3.84 44.97 -3.28
CA GLU A 176 4.83 43.91 -3.52
C GLU A 176 4.44 42.58 -2.85
N ILE A 177 4.50 41.50 -3.64
CA ILE A 177 4.39 40.12 -3.18
C ILE A 177 5.60 39.35 -3.71
N LEU A 178 6.28 38.59 -2.86
CA LEU A 178 7.36 37.69 -3.25
C LEU A 178 6.96 36.25 -2.91
N ILE A 179 7.24 35.31 -3.81
CA ILE A 179 7.22 33.87 -3.59
C ILE A 179 8.62 33.38 -3.96
N LEU A 180 9.41 33.03 -2.96
CA LEU A 180 10.82 32.66 -3.10
C LEU A 180 10.98 31.19 -2.72
N GLY A 181 11.36 30.33 -3.68
CA GLY A 181 11.54 28.89 -3.45
C GLY A 181 13.01 28.47 -3.49
N ASN A 182 13.41 27.49 -2.68
CA ASN A 182 14.78 26.92 -2.77
C ASN A 182 14.96 25.99 -3.98
N SER A 183 13.86 25.60 -4.63
CA SER A 183 13.78 24.99 -5.95
C SER A 183 12.46 25.40 -6.63
N SER A 184 12.20 24.94 -7.86
CA SER A 184 10.90 25.10 -8.50
C SER A 184 9.75 24.43 -7.71
N LYS A 185 10.00 23.27 -7.07
CA LYS A 185 9.03 22.66 -6.13
C LYS A 185 8.65 23.64 -5.01
N GLY A 186 9.65 24.36 -4.47
CA GLY A 186 9.44 25.42 -3.47
C GLY A 186 8.65 26.61 -4.02
N SER A 187 9.02 27.15 -5.18
CA SER A 187 8.30 28.24 -5.86
C SER A 187 6.82 27.89 -6.04
N PHE A 188 6.56 26.67 -6.51
CA PHE A 188 5.23 26.14 -6.76
C PHE A 188 4.42 25.98 -5.46
N TYR A 189 4.98 25.38 -4.39
CA TYR A 189 4.25 25.23 -3.14
C TYR A 189 3.95 26.57 -2.45
N GLY A 190 4.86 27.56 -2.55
CA GLY A 190 4.59 28.93 -2.10
C GLY A 190 3.46 29.59 -2.91
N MET A 191 3.43 29.37 -4.21
CA MET A 191 2.33 29.82 -5.08
C MET A 191 1.00 29.12 -4.75
N VAL A 192 1.00 27.81 -4.43
CA VAL A 192 -0.18 27.07 -3.94
C VAL A 192 -0.69 27.64 -2.62
N SER A 193 0.20 27.97 -1.68
CA SER A 193 -0.17 28.62 -0.43
C SER A 193 -0.72 30.04 -0.62
N LEU A 194 -0.20 30.82 -1.58
CA LEU A 194 -0.83 32.08 -1.96
C LEU A 194 -2.25 31.86 -2.55
N LYS A 195 -2.47 30.78 -3.32
CA LYS A 195 -3.80 30.43 -3.87
C LYS A 195 -4.86 30.13 -2.80
N TRP A 196 -4.47 29.61 -1.63
CA TRP A 196 -5.37 29.48 -0.46
C TRP A 196 -5.86 30.85 0.04
N LEU A 197 -4.97 31.84 0.12
CA LEU A 197 -5.26 33.17 0.67
C LEU A 197 -6.13 34.06 -0.24
N LEU A 198 -6.26 33.74 -1.53
CA LEU A 198 -7.00 34.55 -2.53
C LEU A 198 -8.48 34.76 -2.15
N LYS A 199 -8.83 35.89 -1.54
CA LYS A 199 -10.24 36.26 -1.28
C LYS A 199 -10.71 37.32 -2.27
N ASN A 200 -11.83 37.05 -2.96
CA ASN A 200 -12.45 38.03 -3.87
C ASN A 200 -13.31 39.02 -3.06
N ASN A 201 -13.03 40.31 -3.20
CA ASN A 201 -13.90 41.39 -2.73
C ASN A 201 -14.09 42.42 -3.86
N GLY A 202 -15.33 42.60 -4.31
CA GLY A 202 -15.70 43.56 -5.35
C GLY A 202 -15.07 43.34 -6.73
N GLY A 203 -14.49 42.15 -6.99
CA GLY A 203 -13.71 41.87 -8.20
C GLY A 203 -12.20 42.08 -8.05
N ASN A 204 -11.74 42.60 -6.92
CA ASN A 204 -10.33 42.60 -6.51
C ASN A 204 -10.00 41.36 -5.69
N ILE A 205 -8.71 41.07 -5.54
CA ILE A 205 -8.21 40.11 -4.56
C ILE A 205 -7.73 40.86 -3.31
N ILE A 206 -8.12 40.36 -2.13
CA ILE A 206 -7.64 40.80 -0.82
C ILE A 206 -6.77 39.70 -0.22
N LEU A 207 -5.64 40.10 0.35
CA LEU A 207 -4.66 39.26 1.04
C LEU A 207 -4.24 39.89 2.38
N PRO A 208 -3.78 39.09 3.36
CA PRO A 208 -3.15 39.61 4.59
C PRO A 208 -1.78 40.26 4.31
N ASN A 209 -1.41 41.30 5.05
CA ASN A 209 -0.04 41.85 5.05
C ASN A 209 0.85 41.01 6.00
N THR A 210 1.53 40.00 5.46
CA THR A 210 2.12 38.88 6.21
C THR A 210 3.45 38.42 5.62
N TYR A 211 4.25 37.76 6.44
CA TYR A 211 5.47 37.05 6.07
C TYR A 211 5.36 35.59 6.51
N ILE A 212 5.59 34.65 5.60
CA ILE A 212 5.44 33.20 5.79
C ILE A 212 6.75 32.52 5.41
N ARG A 213 7.23 31.57 6.22
CA ARG A 213 8.34 30.68 5.91
C ARG A 213 7.89 29.25 6.15
N ASP A 214 8.04 28.39 5.16
CA ASP A 214 7.39 27.08 5.18
C ASP A 214 8.16 26.00 4.41
N TRP A 215 8.07 24.77 4.89
CA TRP A 215 8.74 23.59 4.35
C TRP A 215 8.06 22.32 4.89
N PRO A 216 8.12 21.18 4.17
CA PRO A 216 7.64 19.91 4.72
C PRO A 216 8.65 19.27 5.69
N ASP A 217 8.16 18.61 6.74
CA ASP A 217 8.98 17.75 7.59
C ASP A 217 9.22 16.35 7.00
N LEU A 218 8.37 15.85 6.10
CA LEU A 218 8.56 14.58 5.37
C LEU A 218 8.62 14.80 3.85
N GLU A 219 9.53 14.11 3.14
CA GLU A 219 9.73 14.34 1.70
C GLU A 219 8.51 13.93 0.88
N VAL A 220 8.04 12.70 1.06
CA VAL A 220 7.01 12.04 0.26
C VAL A 220 5.65 12.18 0.92
N ARG A 221 4.69 12.66 0.13
CA ARG A 221 3.29 12.86 0.50
C ARG A 221 2.47 12.21 -0.59
N GLY A 222 2.29 10.91 -0.42
CA GLY A 222 1.63 9.99 -1.33
C GLY A 222 0.15 9.79 -1.01
N PHE A 223 -0.62 9.43 -2.03
CA PHE A 223 -2.04 9.09 -1.91
C PHE A 223 -2.37 7.80 -2.67
N TYR A 224 -3.30 7.01 -2.13
CA TYR A 224 -3.87 5.82 -2.77
C TYR A 224 -5.39 5.77 -2.56
N GLY A 225 -6.16 6.00 -3.63
CA GLY A 225 -7.61 6.12 -3.53
C GLY A 225 -8.29 6.40 -4.87
N GLY A 226 -9.62 6.57 -4.85
CA GLY A 226 -10.47 6.65 -6.04
C GLY A 226 -10.81 5.30 -6.67
N GLY A 227 -10.52 4.20 -5.95
CA GLY A 227 -10.55 2.82 -6.45
C GLY A 227 -11.92 2.15 -6.57
N ILE A 228 -12.87 2.74 -7.31
CA ILE A 228 -14.10 1.99 -7.73
C ILE A 228 -13.85 1.12 -8.99
N PHE A 229 -12.68 1.20 -9.65
CA PHE A 229 -12.51 0.73 -11.03
C PHE A 229 -11.38 -0.27 -11.37
N ASP A 230 -10.53 -0.74 -10.45
CA ASP A 230 -9.31 -1.47 -10.88
C ASP A 230 -8.89 -2.71 -10.06
N LEU A 231 -9.81 -3.65 -9.85
CA LEU A 231 -9.45 -5.06 -9.60
C LEU A 231 -10.33 -6.08 -10.36
N GLY A 232 -11.58 -5.74 -10.69
CA GLY A 232 -12.53 -6.66 -11.33
C GLY A 232 -12.57 -6.65 -12.86
N ASN A 233 -13.04 -5.54 -13.45
CA ASN A 233 -13.41 -5.44 -14.87
C ASN A 233 -12.72 -4.24 -15.54
N GLY A 234 -12.23 -4.40 -16.77
CA GLY A 234 -11.44 -3.39 -17.49
C GLY A 234 -12.21 -2.15 -18.02
N ASP A 235 -13.35 -1.80 -17.43
CA ASP A 235 -14.13 -0.60 -17.79
C ASP A 235 -13.58 0.65 -17.08
N ILE A 236 -12.46 1.12 -17.61
CA ILE A 236 -11.65 2.24 -17.13
C ILE A 236 -12.47 3.55 -17.03
N ILE A 237 -12.84 3.99 -15.81
CA ILE A 237 -13.16 5.41 -15.55
C ILE A 237 -11.88 6.20 -15.24
N ASN A 238 -11.04 6.29 -16.28
CA ASN A 238 -10.08 7.39 -16.46
C ASN A 238 -10.51 8.24 -17.66
N THR A 239 -11.76 8.73 -17.62
CA THR A 239 -12.33 9.66 -18.61
C THR A 239 -11.91 11.12 -18.36
N GLY A 240 -10.61 11.34 -18.16
CA GLY A 240 -9.97 12.66 -18.08
C GLY A 240 -10.37 13.51 -16.87
N LEU A 241 -11.40 14.34 -17.05
CA LEU A 241 -11.74 15.48 -16.18
C LEU A 241 -11.92 15.14 -14.70
N GLU A 242 -12.43 13.95 -14.36
CA GLU A 242 -12.55 13.55 -12.96
C GLU A 242 -11.18 13.21 -12.36
N GLY A 243 -10.37 12.39 -13.03
CA GLY A 243 -9.01 12.08 -12.58
C GLY A 243 -8.08 13.30 -12.53
N GLU A 244 -8.26 14.30 -13.40
CA GLU A 244 -7.55 15.59 -13.32
C GLU A 244 -7.96 16.40 -12.09
N ARG A 245 -9.25 16.38 -11.74
CA ARG A 245 -9.75 17.02 -10.52
C ARG A 245 -9.18 16.38 -9.24
N TRP A 246 -8.96 15.06 -9.21
CA TRP A 246 -8.24 14.42 -8.09
C TRP A 246 -6.83 15.00 -7.94
N ILE A 247 -6.07 15.11 -9.03
CA ILE A 247 -4.74 15.74 -9.02
C ILE A 247 -4.82 17.19 -8.53
N GLU A 248 -5.73 18.02 -9.05
CA GLU A 248 -5.83 19.43 -8.63
C GLU A 248 -6.20 19.58 -7.14
N MET A 249 -6.96 18.65 -6.56
CA MET A 249 -7.25 18.63 -5.11
C MET A 249 -6.00 18.24 -4.30
N LEU A 250 -5.31 17.15 -4.68
CA LEU A 250 -4.06 16.72 -4.06
C LEU A 250 -2.96 17.81 -4.15
N THR A 251 -2.89 18.51 -5.29
CA THR A 251 -2.00 19.65 -5.55
C THR A 251 -2.26 20.81 -4.59
N MET A 252 -3.53 21.16 -4.36
CA MET A 252 -3.89 22.20 -3.40
C MET A 252 -3.52 21.85 -1.94
N TRP A 253 -3.30 20.56 -1.64
CA TRP A 253 -2.78 20.06 -0.36
C TRP A 253 -1.30 19.68 -0.39
N LYS A 254 -0.55 20.10 -1.42
CA LYS A 254 0.90 19.86 -1.59
C LYS A 254 1.32 18.38 -1.57
N TYR A 255 0.42 17.44 -1.87
CA TYR A 255 0.80 16.04 -2.15
C TYR A 255 1.77 16.01 -3.34
N ASN A 256 2.71 15.08 -3.34
CA ASN A 256 3.70 14.91 -4.40
C ASN A 256 3.81 13.48 -4.93
N LEU A 257 2.96 12.55 -4.49
CA LEU A 257 2.80 11.22 -5.08
C LEU A 257 1.31 10.82 -5.09
N PHE A 258 0.88 10.09 -6.11
CA PHE A 258 -0.45 9.48 -6.19
C PHE A 258 -0.32 8.18 -6.97
N LEU A 259 -0.43 7.02 -6.30
CA LEU A 259 0.00 5.72 -6.88
C LEU A 259 -0.70 5.40 -8.21
N SER A 260 -2.00 5.72 -8.30
CA SER A 260 -2.82 5.59 -9.52
C SER A 260 -2.77 6.85 -10.42
N GLY A 261 -1.68 7.62 -10.35
CA GLY A 261 -1.50 8.89 -11.05
C GLY A 261 -1.57 8.76 -12.56
N ILE A 262 -0.95 7.72 -13.11
CA ILE A 262 -1.00 7.35 -14.53
C ILE A 262 -1.63 5.96 -14.69
N SER A 263 -2.54 5.83 -15.64
CA SER A 263 -3.17 4.54 -15.99
C SER A 263 -2.20 3.65 -16.78
N TYR A 264 -2.18 2.34 -16.49
CA TYR A 264 -1.48 1.38 -17.35
C TYR A 264 -2.12 1.28 -18.75
N LEU A 265 -1.36 0.75 -19.70
CA LEU A 265 -1.81 0.52 -21.07
C LEU A 265 -2.17 -0.95 -21.30
N ASN A 266 -3.26 -1.19 -22.03
CA ASN A 266 -3.64 -2.51 -22.52
C ASN A 266 -2.60 -3.05 -23.54
N PRO A 267 -2.47 -4.38 -23.75
CA PRO A 267 -1.38 -4.99 -24.53
C PRO A 267 -1.13 -4.46 -25.94
N ASN A 268 -2.18 -3.95 -26.60
CA ASN A 268 -2.10 -3.30 -27.91
C ASN A 268 -2.69 -1.89 -27.79
N PRO A 269 -1.93 -0.91 -27.27
CA PRO A 269 -2.46 0.42 -26.99
C PRO A 269 -2.62 1.23 -28.28
N SER A 270 -3.73 1.97 -28.40
CA SER A 270 -3.88 2.94 -29.48
C SER A 270 -2.98 4.16 -29.28
N GLU A 271 -2.57 4.81 -30.38
CA GLU A 271 -1.88 6.12 -30.34
C GLU A 271 -2.62 7.12 -29.43
N SER A 272 -3.94 7.13 -29.49
CA SER A 272 -4.81 7.97 -28.66
C SER A 272 -4.81 7.61 -27.17
N SER A 273 -4.35 6.43 -26.78
CA SER A 273 -4.18 6.02 -25.38
C SER A 273 -2.79 6.38 -24.87
N ILE A 274 -1.75 6.15 -25.68
CA ILE A 274 -0.38 6.62 -25.41
C ILE A 274 -0.36 8.15 -25.28
N ALA A 275 -1.01 8.88 -26.20
CA ALA A 275 -1.07 10.34 -26.16
C ALA A 275 -1.74 10.88 -24.88
N ARG A 276 -2.83 10.25 -24.41
CA ARG A 276 -3.49 10.60 -23.13
C ARG A 276 -2.61 10.29 -21.92
N MET A 277 -1.82 9.22 -21.98
CA MET A 277 -0.86 8.86 -20.94
C MET A 277 0.27 9.89 -20.82
N LEU A 278 0.82 10.35 -21.96
CA LEU A 278 1.85 11.40 -22.00
C LEU A 278 1.30 12.79 -21.65
N GLU A 279 0.02 13.07 -21.94
CA GLU A 279 -0.68 14.26 -21.46
C GLU A 279 -0.84 14.23 -19.93
N ARG A 280 -1.23 13.07 -19.38
CA ARG A 280 -1.35 12.83 -17.93
C ARG A 280 -0.01 12.94 -17.19
N GLU A 281 1.06 12.40 -17.76
CA GLU A 281 2.44 12.49 -17.26
C GLU A 281 2.87 13.96 -17.10
N ARG A 282 2.66 14.78 -18.14
CA ARG A 282 2.96 16.22 -18.12
C ARG A 282 2.09 16.97 -17.11
N PHE A 283 0.81 16.58 -16.98
CA PHE A 283 -0.11 17.18 -16.01
C PHE A 283 0.33 16.96 -14.56
N LEU A 284 0.95 15.82 -14.25
CA LEU A 284 1.59 15.52 -12.96
C LEU A 284 2.90 16.29 -12.78
N LYS A 285 3.83 16.20 -13.75
CA LYS A 285 5.16 16.83 -13.67
C LYS A 285 5.08 18.35 -13.48
N ASN A 286 4.20 19.03 -14.21
CA ASN A 286 3.96 20.47 -14.04
C ASN A 286 3.47 20.88 -12.63
N ARG A 287 2.96 19.94 -11.83
CA ARG A 287 2.47 20.18 -10.45
C ARG A 287 3.42 19.61 -9.39
N HIS A 288 4.62 19.20 -9.80
CA HIS A 288 5.63 18.51 -8.98
C HIS A 288 5.07 17.30 -8.22
N ILE A 289 4.21 16.52 -8.89
CA ILE A 289 3.79 15.20 -8.43
C ILE A 289 4.59 14.16 -9.21
N TYR A 290 5.27 13.28 -8.49
CA TYR A 290 6.00 12.13 -9.00
C TYR A 290 5.08 11.27 -9.89
N THR A 291 5.56 10.89 -11.06
CA THR A 291 4.84 10.02 -11.99
C THR A 291 4.87 8.60 -11.46
N SER A 292 3.70 7.96 -11.41
CA SER A 292 3.63 6.57 -10.99
C SER A 292 2.51 5.79 -11.67
N VAL A 293 2.70 4.48 -11.73
CA VAL A 293 1.79 3.52 -12.36
C VAL A 293 1.60 2.33 -11.43
N THR A 294 0.38 1.82 -11.33
CA THR A 294 0.10 0.50 -10.74
C THR A 294 0.23 -0.59 -11.83
N LEU A 295 1.13 -1.56 -11.63
CA LEU A 295 1.45 -2.64 -12.59
C LEU A 295 1.53 -4.02 -11.91
N GLY A 296 0.55 -4.34 -11.05
CA GLY A 296 0.58 -5.59 -10.28
C GLY A 296 0.41 -6.88 -11.11
N PRO A 297 1.16 -7.96 -10.79
CA PRO A 297 1.17 -9.19 -11.60
C PRO A 297 -0.12 -10.02 -11.52
N GLY A 298 -1.00 -9.79 -10.55
CA GLY A 298 -2.30 -10.49 -10.45
C GLY A 298 -3.21 -10.33 -11.68
N GLY A 299 -2.96 -9.32 -12.53
CA GLY A 299 -3.73 -9.08 -13.76
C GLY A 299 -3.56 -10.15 -14.85
N VAL A 300 -2.50 -10.98 -14.82
CA VAL A 300 -2.19 -11.92 -15.91
C VAL A 300 -3.25 -13.00 -16.12
N THR A 301 -3.97 -13.39 -15.06
CA THR A 301 -5.05 -14.39 -15.09
C THR A 301 -6.30 -13.94 -15.86
N ARG A 302 -6.33 -12.67 -16.28
CA ARG A 302 -7.31 -12.10 -17.23
C ARG A 302 -6.95 -12.38 -18.69
N PHE A 303 -5.69 -12.68 -19.01
CA PHE A 303 -5.23 -13.00 -20.37
C PHE A 303 -5.24 -14.52 -20.63
N ASP A 304 -4.75 -15.32 -19.68
CA ASP A 304 -4.90 -16.78 -19.70
C ASP A 304 -5.28 -17.30 -18.31
N LYS A 305 -6.32 -18.14 -18.25
CA LYS A 305 -6.80 -18.78 -17.01
C LYS A 305 -5.86 -19.89 -16.53
N ASN A 306 -4.99 -20.45 -17.38
CA ASN A 306 -4.01 -21.46 -16.95
C ASN A 306 -2.90 -20.85 -16.03
N LEU A 307 -2.89 -19.52 -15.85
CA LEU A 307 -1.96 -18.80 -14.96
C LEU A 307 -2.47 -18.60 -13.52
N TYR A 308 -3.63 -19.14 -13.14
CA TYR A 308 -3.96 -19.28 -11.71
C TYR A 308 -3.01 -20.31 -11.07
N GLU A 309 -2.65 -20.14 -9.80
CA GLU A 309 -1.99 -21.19 -9.00
C GLU A 309 -2.99 -22.34 -8.79
N GLY A 310 -2.64 -23.53 -9.25
CA GLY A 310 -3.48 -24.73 -9.10
C GLY A 310 -3.34 -25.37 -7.72
N ILE A 311 -3.67 -26.65 -7.61
CA ILE A 311 -3.19 -27.57 -6.56
C ILE A 311 -2.74 -28.87 -7.25
N TYR A 312 -1.60 -29.42 -6.81
CA TYR A 312 -1.01 -30.59 -7.45
C TYR A 312 -1.62 -31.91 -6.96
N ALA A 313 -2.41 -32.55 -7.82
CA ALA A 313 -2.87 -33.92 -7.64
C ALA A 313 -1.78 -34.91 -8.11
N GLN A 314 -1.49 -35.94 -7.31
CA GLN A 314 -0.44 -36.92 -7.58
C GLN A 314 -0.92 -38.35 -7.27
N ASN A 315 -0.40 -39.32 -8.03
CA ASN A 315 -0.66 -40.75 -7.86
C ASN A 315 -2.17 -41.11 -7.97
N ILE A 316 -2.93 -40.35 -8.75
CA ILE A 316 -4.37 -40.56 -8.90
C ILE A 316 -4.59 -41.80 -9.77
N SER A 317 -5.09 -42.87 -9.16
CA SER A 317 -5.35 -44.14 -9.86
C SER A 317 -6.50 -44.00 -10.85
N ALA A 318 -6.30 -44.56 -12.04
CA ALA A 318 -7.28 -44.63 -13.10
C ALA A 318 -7.10 -45.93 -13.91
N LYS A 319 -8.13 -46.33 -14.64
CA LYS A 319 -8.14 -47.54 -15.47
C LYS A 319 -8.84 -47.30 -16.80
N PHE A 320 -8.27 -47.76 -17.90
CA PHE A 320 -8.97 -47.74 -19.18
C PHE A 320 -10.14 -48.74 -19.21
N ASN A 321 -11.27 -48.34 -19.77
CA ASN A 321 -12.44 -49.21 -19.96
C ASN A 321 -12.42 -49.92 -21.34
N ASP A 322 -13.50 -50.66 -21.64
CA ASP A 322 -13.72 -51.37 -22.90
C ASP A 322 -13.91 -50.46 -24.12
N LEU A 323 -14.04 -49.15 -23.90
CA LEU A 323 -14.09 -48.09 -24.92
C LEU A 323 -12.75 -47.33 -25.03
N ASP A 324 -11.68 -47.83 -24.40
CA ASP A 324 -10.35 -47.21 -24.35
C ASP A 324 -10.34 -45.79 -23.74
N VAL A 325 -11.28 -45.48 -22.84
CA VAL A 325 -11.34 -44.22 -22.07
C VAL A 325 -10.92 -44.46 -20.62
N ALA A 326 -10.07 -43.59 -20.06
CA ALA A 326 -9.68 -43.67 -18.65
C ALA A 326 -10.84 -43.29 -17.72
N ILE A 327 -11.19 -44.21 -16.83
CA ILE A 327 -12.10 -44.01 -15.71
C ILE A 327 -11.27 -43.80 -14.44
N ILE A 328 -11.64 -42.81 -13.63
CA ILE A 328 -10.91 -42.41 -12.43
C ILE A 328 -11.81 -42.66 -11.22
N ASP A 329 -11.27 -43.26 -10.16
CA ASP A 329 -12.04 -43.63 -8.98
C ASP A 329 -12.42 -42.39 -8.16
N LYS A 330 -13.67 -41.92 -8.34
CA LYS A 330 -14.19 -40.73 -7.67
C LYS A 330 -14.62 -41.03 -6.25
N HIS A 331 -14.01 -40.32 -5.31
CA HIS A 331 -14.32 -40.44 -3.89
C HIS A 331 -15.35 -39.37 -3.51
N TYR A 332 -16.41 -39.76 -2.79
CA TYR A 332 -17.51 -38.88 -2.39
C TYR A 332 -17.74 -39.00 -0.88
N LEU A 333 -17.86 -37.86 -0.19
CA LEU A 333 -18.19 -37.85 1.23
C LEU A 333 -19.72 -37.92 1.37
N ILE A 334 -20.22 -39.09 1.78
CA ILE A 334 -21.65 -39.29 1.99
C ILE A 334 -22.05 -38.64 3.33
N ILE A 335 -22.84 -37.58 3.23
CA ILE A 335 -23.50 -36.92 4.37
C ILE A 335 -24.92 -37.52 4.49
N ASN A 336 -25.34 -37.87 5.70
CA ASN A 336 -26.69 -38.40 5.94
C ASN A 336 -27.75 -37.27 5.79
N ASN A 337 -28.90 -37.58 5.18
CA ASN A 337 -30.04 -36.67 4.98
C ASN A 337 -29.61 -35.26 4.55
N SER A 338 -28.72 -35.17 3.55
CA SER A 338 -28.11 -33.91 3.13
C SER A 338 -28.98 -33.12 2.14
N ASP A 339 -30.02 -33.76 1.61
CA ASP A 339 -31.20 -33.19 0.95
C ASP A 339 -32.30 -32.74 1.93
N PHE A 340 -32.20 -33.09 3.22
CA PHE A 340 -33.12 -32.67 4.29
C PHE A 340 -34.60 -33.07 4.05
N GLU A 341 -34.84 -34.22 3.42
CA GLU A 341 -36.18 -34.74 3.11
C GLU A 341 -36.74 -35.67 4.19
N ASP A 342 -35.89 -36.38 4.94
CA ASP A 342 -36.34 -37.35 5.96
C ASP A 342 -36.62 -36.68 7.32
N ASP A 343 -37.86 -36.84 7.81
CA ASP A 343 -38.32 -36.62 9.20
C ASP A 343 -39.24 -37.80 9.59
N VAL A 344 -38.63 -38.96 9.82
CA VAL A 344 -39.30 -40.23 10.18
C VAL A 344 -39.82 -40.18 11.61
N ASN A 345 -39.19 -39.39 12.48
CA ASN A 345 -39.55 -39.28 13.89
C ASN A 345 -40.71 -38.28 14.13
N ASN A 346 -40.96 -37.36 13.19
CA ASN A 346 -41.98 -36.32 13.17
C ASN A 346 -41.80 -35.25 14.28
N ASP A 347 -40.56 -34.87 14.61
CA ASP A 347 -40.27 -33.70 15.47
C ASP A 347 -40.11 -32.38 14.70
N ASN A 348 -40.17 -32.44 13.35
CA ASN A 348 -39.95 -31.33 12.41
C ASN A 348 -38.48 -30.89 12.30
N ILE A 349 -37.51 -31.71 12.72
CA ILE A 349 -36.09 -31.56 12.44
C ILE A 349 -35.71 -32.66 11.42
N PRO A 350 -34.87 -32.40 10.40
CA PRO A 350 -34.37 -33.47 9.54
C PRO A 350 -33.63 -34.53 10.35
N ASP A 351 -33.93 -35.82 10.15
CA ASP A 351 -33.19 -36.93 10.77
C ASP A 351 -31.68 -36.84 10.43
N ASP A 352 -30.80 -37.37 11.29
CA ASP A 352 -29.34 -37.15 11.23
C ASP A 352 -28.89 -35.66 11.34
N TRP A 353 -29.79 -34.75 11.77
CA TRP A 353 -29.46 -33.38 12.15
C TRP A 353 -30.05 -32.98 13.51
N HIS A 354 -29.33 -32.13 14.24
CA HIS A 354 -29.73 -31.67 15.57
C HIS A 354 -29.59 -30.16 15.74
N ILE A 355 -30.49 -29.59 16.55
CA ILE A 355 -30.42 -28.22 17.03
C ILE A 355 -29.72 -28.23 18.40
N SER A 356 -28.77 -27.32 18.62
CA SER A 356 -28.20 -27.09 19.95
C SER A 356 -28.44 -25.66 20.40
N GLU A 357 -28.92 -25.49 21.63
CA GLU A 357 -29.08 -24.18 22.27
C GLU A 357 -27.76 -23.38 22.27
N SER A 358 -27.88 -22.06 22.16
CA SER A 358 -26.72 -21.15 22.21
C SER A 358 -26.49 -20.65 23.63
N ASN A 359 -25.26 -20.24 23.95
CA ASN A 359 -24.91 -19.64 25.25
C ASN A 359 -25.66 -18.31 25.55
N ALA A 360 -26.43 -17.77 24.61
CA ALA A 360 -27.37 -16.67 24.86
C ALA A 360 -28.67 -17.18 25.52
N GLY A 361 -28.60 -17.47 26.82
CA GLY A 361 -29.79 -17.86 27.60
C GLY A 361 -30.90 -16.79 27.63
N PHE A 362 -32.10 -17.22 28.02
CA PHE A 362 -33.35 -16.45 28.23
C PHE A 362 -34.37 -16.31 27.08
N TYR A 363 -34.18 -16.90 25.89
CA TYR A 363 -35.14 -16.73 24.78
C TYR A 363 -35.47 -17.98 23.93
N ASP A 364 -35.96 -19.03 24.59
CA ASP A 364 -36.39 -20.35 24.07
C ASP A 364 -37.52 -20.34 22.99
N ASN A 365 -37.84 -19.17 22.41
CA ASN A 365 -38.95 -18.96 21.47
C ASN A 365 -38.58 -18.05 20.27
N ILE A 366 -37.29 -17.77 20.03
CA ILE A 366 -36.86 -16.78 19.02
C ILE A 366 -36.15 -17.39 17.79
N THR A 367 -35.47 -18.54 17.95
CA THR A 367 -34.52 -19.07 16.96
C THR A 367 -34.66 -20.59 16.77
N ASN A 368 -35.48 -21.02 15.82
CA ASN A 368 -35.70 -22.45 15.55
C ASN A 368 -35.33 -22.79 14.11
N TRP A 369 -34.64 -23.93 13.94
CA TRP A 369 -34.60 -24.67 12.68
C TRP A 369 -35.82 -25.61 12.62
N THR A 370 -36.37 -25.83 11.43
CA THR A 370 -37.47 -26.76 11.14
C THR A 370 -37.39 -27.24 9.68
N ILE A 371 -37.82 -28.45 9.38
CA ILE A 371 -38.09 -28.89 8.00
C ILE A 371 -39.28 -28.09 7.40
N ASP A 372 -39.19 -27.64 6.15
CA ASP A 372 -40.25 -26.90 5.45
C ASP A 372 -40.55 -27.52 4.08
N CYS A 373 -41.47 -28.50 4.06
CA CYS A 373 -41.93 -29.16 2.84
C CYS A 373 -42.93 -28.33 1.99
N THR A 374 -42.76 -27.01 1.97
CA THR A 374 -43.48 -26.09 1.08
C THR A 374 -42.57 -25.29 0.14
N GLU A 375 -41.26 -25.41 0.31
CA GLU A 375 -40.23 -24.71 -0.46
C GLU A 375 -38.99 -25.63 -0.57
N SER A 376 -38.55 -25.90 -1.80
CA SER A 376 -37.29 -26.61 -2.10
C SER A 376 -36.59 -25.96 -3.30
N ARG A 377 -35.29 -26.24 -3.48
CA ARG A 377 -34.45 -25.57 -4.49
C ARG A 377 -34.81 -26.01 -5.92
N PRO A 378 -34.50 -25.18 -6.94
CA PRO A 378 -34.87 -25.47 -8.32
C PRO A 378 -34.33 -26.82 -8.82
N GLY A 379 -35.25 -27.74 -9.11
CA GLY A 379 -34.92 -29.08 -9.59
C GLY A 379 -34.36 -30.02 -8.53
N SER A 380 -34.67 -29.83 -7.25
CA SER A 380 -34.60 -30.93 -6.27
C SER A 380 -35.45 -32.12 -6.73
N LEU A 381 -35.09 -33.32 -6.28
CA LEU A 381 -35.89 -34.53 -6.45
C LEU A 381 -37.01 -34.64 -5.39
N GLY A 382 -36.84 -33.94 -4.28
CA GLY A 382 -37.76 -33.88 -3.16
C GLY A 382 -38.61 -32.61 -3.11
N SER A 383 -39.08 -32.26 -1.91
CA SER A 383 -40.07 -31.21 -1.64
C SER A 383 -39.82 -30.38 -0.38
N CYS A 384 -38.78 -30.70 0.38
CA CYS A 384 -38.42 -30.15 1.68
C CYS A 384 -37.10 -29.37 1.64
N SER A 385 -36.74 -28.80 2.79
CA SER A 385 -35.53 -28.02 3.02
C SER A 385 -35.41 -27.75 4.51
N ALA A 386 -34.20 -27.60 5.04
CA ALA A 386 -34.00 -27.16 6.41
C ALA A 386 -34.15 -25.62 6.50
N LYS A 387 -35.16 -25.14 7.24
CA LYS A 387 -35.48 -23.72 7.39
C LYS A 387 -35.13 -23.20 8.78
N LEU A 388 -34.33 -22.14 8.83
CA LEU A 388 -34.15 -21.28 10.01
C LEU A 388 -35.19 -20.15 10.01
N SER A 389 -35.87 -19.96 11.14
CA SER A 389 -36.77 -18.81 11.38
C SER A 389 -36.29 -17.98 12.58
N LEU A 390 -35.90 -16.72 12.34
CA LEU A 390 -35.49 -15.76 13.37
C LEU A 390 -36.57 -14.68 13.56
N SER A 391 -37.28 -14.71 14.69
CA SER A 391 -38.55 -13.97 14.84
C SER A 391 -38.45 -12.54 15.40
N LYS A 392 -37.28 -12.07 15.85
CA LYS A 392 -37.07 -10.74 16.46
C LYS A 392 -35.66 -10.20 16.28
N GLU A 393 -35.52 -8.89 16.48
CA GLU A 393 -34.21 -8.22 16.60
C GLU A 393 -33.41 -8.76 17.81
N LEU A 394 -32.30 -9.45 17.56
CA LEU A 394 -31.39 -9.98 18.59
C LEU A 394 -30.34 -8.92 19.00
N LEU A 395 -30.83 -7.79 19.53
CA LEU A 395 -30.01 -6.62 19.86
C LEU A 395 -28.92 -6.93 20.91
N GLY A 396 -27.66 -6.98 20.45
CA GLY A 396 -26.49 -7.04 21.33
C GLY A 396 -26.20 -8.41 21.95
N THR A 397 -26.64 -9.51 21.30
CA THR A 397 -26.33 -10.88 21.75
C THR A 397 -25.64 -11.67 20.63
N SER A 398 -24.58 -12.41 20.95
CA SER A 398 -23.89 -13.33 20.03
C SER A 398 -24.66 -14.66 19.83
N SER A 399 -26.00 -14.57 19.84
CA SER A 399 -26.93 -15.68 19.71
C SER A 399 -26.69 -16.38 18.37
N SER A 400 -26.19 -17.61 18.42
CA SER A 400 -25.86 -18.42 17.25
C SER A 400 -26.87 -19.55 17.11
N ALA A 401 -27.70 -19.52 16.07
CA ALA A 401 -28.66 -20.59 15.79
C ALA A 401 -27.94 -21.74 15.06
N PHE A 402 -27.79 -22.89 15.74
CA PHE A 402 -27.04 -24.03 15.21
C PHE A 402 -27.95 -25.14 14.67
N LEU A 403 -27.61 -25.66 13.48
CA LEU A 403 -28.05 -26.96 12.97
C LEU A 403 -26.81 -27.81 12.70
N LYS A 404 -26.74 -29.03 13.23
CA LYS A 404 -25.51 -29.84 13.34
C LYS A 404 -25.76 -31.25 12.82
N SER A 405 -24.92 -31.77 11.94
CA SER A 405 -25.04 -33.12 11.41
C SER A 405 -24.56 -34.19 12.42
N GLY A 406 -25.18 -35.37 12.40
CA GLY A 406 -24.90 -36.49 13.31
C GLY A 406 -26.18 -37.01 13.99
N ASN A 407 -26.06 -38.02 14.88
CA ASN A 407 -27.22 -38.76 15.42
C ASN A 407 -27.38 -38.69 16.96
N ASP A 408 -26.38 -38.21 17.69
CA ASP A 408 -26.48 -37.76 19.10
C ASP A 408 -25.30 -36.84 19.45
N SER A 409 -25.49 -36.06 20.51
CA SER A 409 -24.59 -35.10 21.18
C SER A 409 -23.18 -35.58 21.58
N SER A 410 -22.80 -36.83 21.31
CA SER A 410 -21.64 -37.49 21.94
C SER A 410 -20.46 -37.82 21.02
N ASN A 411 -20.61 -37.76 19.69
CA ASN A 411 -19.54 -37.51 18.69
C ASN A 411 -20.13 -37.50 17.27
N MET A 412 -19.75 -36.50 16.45
CA MET A 412 -20.47 -36.14 15.21
C MET A 412 -19.48 -35.88 14.06
N TYR A 413 -18.80 -36.92 13.58
CA TYR A 413 -17.72 -36.77 12.60
C TYR A 413 -17.93 -37.63 11.36
N TYR A 414 -17.74 -37.03 10.18
CA TYR A 414 -17.52 -37.76 8.93
C TYR A 414 -16.01 -37.92 8.73
N ASP A 415 -15.56 -39.14 8.39
CA ASP A 415 -14.14 -39.38 8.13
C ASP A 415 -13.73 -38.80 6.76
N VAL A 416 -12.59 -38.12 6.72
CA VAL A 416 -11.99 -37.52 5.50
C VAL A 416 -10.58 -38.03 5.31
N GLU A 417 -10.15 -38.16 4.05
CA GLU A 417 -8.79 -38.54 3.70
C GLU A 417 -7.82 -37.35 3.92
N PRO A 418 -6.59 -37.58 4.42
CA PRO A 418 -5.57 -36.55 4.56
C PRO A 418 -4.96 -36.16 3.21
N ASN A 419 -4.49 -34.91 3.08
CA ASN A 419 -3.86 -34.37 1.88
C ASN A 419 -4.79 -34.38 0.63
N LYS A 420 -6.06 -34.00 0.82
CA LYS A 420 -7.11 -33.90 -0.22
C LYS A 420 -7.80 -32.54 -0.20
N ILE A 421 -8.31 -32.14 -1.36
CA ILE A 421 -9.15 -30.94 -1.53
C ILE A 421 -10.60 -31.35 -1.69
N TYR A 422 -11.48 -30.77 -0.88
CA TYR A 422 -12.92 -31.01 -0.94
C TYR A 422 -13.67 -29.73 -1.33
N GLU A 423 -14.63 -29.80 -2.27
CA GLU A 423 -15.62 -28.74 -2.51
C GLU A 423 -16.85 -28.99 -1.64
N ILE A 424 -17.27 -27.98 -0.87
CA ILE A 424 -18.60 -27.93 -0.25
C ILE A 424 -19.50 -27.02 -1.10
N SER A 425 -20.69 -27.52 -1.41
CA SER A 425 -21.78 -26.75 -2.01
C SER A 425 -23.07 -27.00 -1.23
N VAL A 426 -23.90 -25.98 -1.08
CA VAL A 426 -25.23 -26.10 -0.47
C VAL A 426 -26.16 -25.09 -1.13
N TRP A 427 -27.37 -25.50 -1.49
CA TRP A 427 -28.37 -24.54 -1.94
C TRP A 427 -28.89 -23.76 -0.76
N VAL A 428 -29.03 -22.44 -0.93
CA VAL A 428 -29.52 -21.54 0.11
C VAL A 428 -30.41 -20.45 -0.49
N LYS A 429 -31.45 -20.09 0.25
CA LYS A 429 -32.38 -18.99 -0.03
C LYS A 429 -32.59 -18.17 1.23
N ILE A 430 -32.63 -16.85 1.11
CA ILE A 430 -32.90 -15.92 2.20
C ILE A 430 -34.07 -14.98 1.87
N ASN A 431 -34.98 -14.80 2.83
CA ASN A 431 -35.88 -13.65 2.88
C ASN A 431 -35.45 -12.73 4.04
N ASP A 432 -34.90 -11.56 3.73
CA ASP A 432 -34.59 -10.52 4.72
C ASP A 432 -35.86 -9.69 5.04
N LEU A 433 -36.18 -9.55 6.33
CA LEU A 433 -37.33 -8.77 6.76
C LEU A 433 -36.97 -7.30 7.08
N THR A 434 -35.68 -6.93 7.06
CA THR A 434 -35.14 -5.65 7.57
C THR A 434 -33.82 -5.21 6.92
N TYR A 435 -33.90 -4.48 5.81
CA TYR A 435 -32.73 -3.84 5.17
C TYR A 435 -32.16 -2.65 6.00
N PRO A 436 -30.82 -2.48 6.12
CA PRO A 436 -29.78 -3.34 5.58
C PRO A 436 -29.55 -4.59 6.43
N ARG A 437 -29.15 -5.67 5.76
CA ARG A 437 -28.72 -6.92 6.38
C ARG A 437 -27.53 -6.66 7.31
N LEU A 438 -27.72 -6.95 8.60
CA LEU A 438 -26.70 -6.91 9.66
C LEU A 438 -26.54 -8.30 10.30
N THR A 439 -26.88 -9.33 9.54
CA THR A 439 -26.66 -10.74 9.85
C THR A 439 -25.47 -11.27 9.07
N GLN A 440 -24.77 -12.22 9.69
CA GLN A 440 -23.69 -13.02 9.11
C GLN A 440 -24.12 -14.47 9.22
N GLU A 441 -24.78 -14.94 8.16
CA GLU A 441 -25.22 -16.32 7.98
C GLU A 441 -24.15 -17.11 7.24
N GLN A 442 -23.85 -18.30 7.72
CA GLN A 442 -22.75 -19.13 7.22
C GLN A 442 -23.01 -20.62 7.48
N LEU A 443 -22.67 -21.48 6.52
CA LEU A 443 -22.40 -22.88 6.82
C LEU A 443 -20.95 -22.98 7.31
N THR A 444 -20.77 -23.44 8.54
CA THR A 444 -19.45 -23.57 9.20
C THR A 444 -19.04 -25.03 9.22
N PHE A 445 -17.75 -25.30 9.04
CA PHE A 445 -17.22 -26.65 9.12
C PHE A 445 -15.85 -26.63 9.80
N VAL A 446 -15.61 -27.65 10.61
CA VAL A 446 -14.50 -27.72 11.55
C VAL A 446 -13.78 -29.05 11.34
N LEU A 447 -12.47 -28.97 11.13
CA LEU A 447 -11.64 -30.13 10.88
C LEU A 447 -10.94 -30.57 12.16
N TYR A 448 -10.91 -31.88 12.35
CA TYR A 448 -10.43 -32.56 13.54
C TYR A 448 -9.38 -33.60 13.15
N ASN A 449 -8.36 -33.74 13.99
CA ASN A 449 -7.40 -34.82 13.84
C ASN A 449 -7.97 -36.15 14.34
N SER A 450 -7.25 -37.24 14.04
CA SER A 450 -7.57 -38.60 14.47
C SER A 450 -7.70 -38.77 15.99
N SER A 451 -7.16 -37.84 16.79
CA SER A 451 -7.27 -37.81 18.27
C SER A 451 -8.47 -37.03 18.80
N GLY A 452 -9.26 -36.38 17.93
CA GLY A 452 -10.42 -35.58 18.32
C GLY A 452 -10.12 -34.13 18.70
N ASN A 453 -8.91 -33.63 18.42
CA ASN A 453 -8.60 -32.21 18.59
C ASN A 453 -9.02 -31.44 17.32
N GLN A 454 -9.71 -30.32 17.50
CA GLN A 454 -9.96 -29.34 16.43
C GLN A 454 -8.62 -28.76 15.94
N ILE A 455 -8.44 -28.70 14.62
CA ILE A 455 -7.26 -28.13 13.96
C ILE A 455 -7.57 -26.74 13.40
N TYR A 456 -8.59 -26.63 12.55
CA TYR A 456 -9.04 -25.33 12.03
C TYR A 456 -10.53 -25.32 11.66
N THR A 457 -11.05 -24.14 11.31
CA THR A 457 -12.46 -23.89 11.01
C THR A 457 -12.58 -23.05 9.75
N GLU A 458 -13.46 -23.47 8.85
CA GLU A 458 -13.81 -22.74 7.63
C GLU A 458 -15.29 -22.41 7.57
N SER A 459 -15.66 -21.49 6.68
CA SER A 459 -17.04 -21.01 6.58
C SER A 459 -17.43 -20.54 5.19
N LEU A 460 -18.55 -21.07 4.72
CA LEU A 460 -19.24 -20.65 3.51
C LEU A 460 -20.30 -19.61 3.90
N PHE A 461 -19.99 -18.33 3.71
CA PHE A 461 -20.83 -17.21 4.10
C PHE A 461 -21.92 -16.89 3.06
N PHE A 462 -23.02 -16.25 3.47
CA PHE A 462 -24.20 -16.06 2.62
C PHE A 462 -24.54 -14.58 2.33
N ASN A 463 -23.55 -13.67 2.42
CA ASN A 463 -23.73 -12.21 2.44
C ASN A 463 -24.48 -11.65 1.20
N ASP A 464 -24.06 -12.01 -0.02
CA ASP A 464 -24.47 -11.36 -1.29
C ASP A 464 -25.67 -12.02 -2.00
N ILE A 465 -26.56 -12.68 -1.25
CA ILE A 465 -27.71 -13.42 -1.81
C ILE A 465 -28.92 -12.48 -2.02
N GLU A 466 -29.55 -12.54 -3.20
CA GLU A 466 -30.76 -11.75 -3.52
C GLU A 466 -32.00 -12.33 -2.81
N GLU A 467 -32.84 -11.44 -2.26
CA GLU A 467 -34.04 -11.79 -1.49
C GLU A 467 -34.98 -12.72 -2.28
N GLY A 468 -35.30 -13.88 -1.71
CA GLY A 468 -36.18 -14.87 -2.30
C GLY A 468 -35.57 -15.71 -3.44
N VAL A 469 -34.28 -15.56 -3.75
CA VAL A 469 -33.58 -16.31 -4.80
C VAL A 469 -32.79 -17.47 -4.20
N TRP A 470 -33.01 -18.68 -4.75
CA TRP A 470 -32.17 -19.85 -4.49
C TRP A 470 -30.85 -19.75 -5.25
N VAL A 471 -29.73 -19.92 -4.55
CA VAL A 471 -28.37 -19.96 -5.13
C VAL A 471 -27.57 -21.10 -4.49
N ASN A 472 -26.53 -21.60 -5.19
CA ASN A 472 -25.60 -22.60 -4.65
C ASN A 472 -24.18 -21.98 -4.49
N PRO A 473 -23.87 -21.34 -3.36
CA PRO A 473 -22.51 -20.98 -3.00
C PRO A 473 -21.62 -22.22 -2.87
N LYS A 474 -20.42 -22.12 -3.43
CA LYS A 474 -19.34 -23.12 -3.40
C LYS A 474 -18.09 -22.55 -2.77
N ASN A 475 -17.41 -23.31 -1.91
CA ASN A 475 -16.02 -23.07 -1.49
C ASN A 475 -15.31 -24.41 -1.24
N SER A 476 -13.99 -24.41 -1.36
CA SER A 476 -13.13 -25.58 -1.18
C SER A 476 -12.30 -25.49 0.10
N PHE A 477 -11.88 -26.64 0.64
CA PHE A 477 -10.97 -26.73 1.78
C PHE A 477 -9.98 -27.90 1.60
N SER A 478 -8.92 -27.91 2.41
CA SER A 478 -7.77 -28.82 2.27
C SER A 478 -7.46 -29.57 3.57
N THR A 479 -7.51 -30.90 3.55
CA THR A 479 -6.98 -31.72 4.64
C THR A 479 -5.45 -31.86 4.52
N TYR A 480 -4.75 -32.09 5.62
CA TYR A 480 -3.30 -32.29 5.66
C TYR A 480 -2.93 -33.56 6.46
N ASN A 481 -1.66 -33.71 6.83
CA ASN A 481 -1.17 -34.82 7.64
C ASN A 481 -1.57 -34.68 9.12
N GLY A 482 -2.83 -35.01 9.42
CA GLY A 482 -3.32 -35.18 10.79
C GLY A 482 -4.83 -35.14 10.88
N GLU A 483 -5.46 -34.28 10.09
CA GLU A 483 -6.90 -34.25 9.87
C GLU A 483 -7.37 -35.60 9.33
N SER A 484 -8.40 -36.15 9.97
CA SER A 484 -9.09 -37.33 9.47
C SER A 484 -10.61 -37.23 9.59
N LYS A 485 -11.13 -36.12 10.14
CA LYS A 485 -12.53 -35.95 10.52
C LYS A 485 -13.02 -34.54 10.27
N ILE A 486 -14.23 -34.41 9.72
CA ILE A 486 -14.93 -33.13 9.56
C ILE A 486 -16.25 -33.13 10.34
N TYR A 487 -16.55 -31.99 10.95
CA TYR A 487 -17.83 -31.67 11.60
C TYR A 487 -18.47 -30.48 10.88
N ILE A 488 -19.76 -30.58 10.53
CA ILE A 488 -20.46 -29.56 9.75
C ILE A 488 -21.64 -29.00 10.57
N TYR A 489 -21.71 -27.67 10.70
CA TYR A 489 -22.84 -27.01 11.33
C TYR A 489 -23.20 -25.67 10.68
N SER A 490 -24.49 -25.42 10.50
CA SER A 490 -24.98 -24.10 10.11
C SER A 490 -24.92 -23.14 11.30
N ARG A 491 -24.59 -21.87 11.04
CA ARG A 491 -24.51 -20.80 12.05
C ARG A 491 -25.03 -19.49 11.47
N THR A 492 -25.94 -18.85 12.19
CA THR A 492 -26.34 -17.46 11.91
C THR A 492 -26.06 -16.57 13.12
N GLN A 493 -25.40 -15.44 12.88
CA GLN A 493 -25.21 -14.35 13.84
C GLN A 493 -25.90 -13.08 13.37
N GLY A 494 -26.29 -12.18 14.28
CA GLY A 494 -26.68 -10.79 13.95
C GLY A 494 -28.02 -10.33 14.52
N SER A 495 -28.42 -9.10 14.18
CA SER A 495 -29.45 -8.35 14.91
C SER A 495 -30.84 -8.33 14.29
N ASN A 496 -31.06 -9.01 13.16
CA ASN A 496 -32.24 -8.83 12.30
C ASN A 496 -33.17 -10.05 12.28
N ALA A 497 -34.43 -9.86 11.88
CA ALA A 497 -35.37 -10.96 11.65
C ALA A 497 -35.21 -11.52 10.23
N LEU A 498 -35.29 -12.84 10.09
CA LEU A 498 -34.81 -13.58 8.91
C LEU A 498 -35.62 -14.87 8.71
N GLU A 499 -35.88 -15.23 7.47
CA GLU A 499 -36.11 -16.64 7.08
C GLU A 499 -34.98 -17.09 6.14
N MET A 500 -34.40 -18.25 6.40
CA MET A 500 -33.35 -18.85 5.57
C MET A 500 -33.62 -20.33 5.38
N TRP A 501 -33.57 -20.82 4.14
CA TRP A 501 -33.66 -22.24 3.80
C TRP A 501 -32.28 -22.71 3.32
N ILE A 502 -31.89 -23.93 3.70
CA ILE A 502 -30.78 -24.67 3.09
C ILE A 502 -31.28 -26.04 2.59
N ASP A 503 -30.71 -26.49 1.48
CA ASP A 503 -31.14 -27.66 0.70
C ASP A 503 -29.92 -28.26 -0.02
N ASP A 504 -29.94 -29.55 -0.37
CA ASP A 504 -28.90 -30.29 -1.11
C ASP A 504 -27.45 -29.89 -0.69
N LEU A 505 -27.05 -30.20 0.55
CA LEU A 505 -25.66 -30.14 0.98
C LEU A 505 -24.87 -31.29 0.33
N ASP A 506 -23.74 -30.94 -0.28
CA ASP A 506 -22.94 -31.82 -1.11
C ASP A 506 -21.44 -31.55 -0.85
N VAL A 507 -20.66 -32.60 -0.61
CA VAL A 507 -19.22 -32.53 -0.27
C VAL A 507 -18.43 -33.50 -1.16
N LYS A 508 -17.71 -32.96 -2.14
CA LYS A 508 -16.98 -33.74 -3.16
C LYS A 508 -15.48 -33.68 -2.99
N GLU A 509 -14.81 -34.82 -3.13
CA GLU A 509 -13.35 -34.88 -3.25
C GLU A 509 -12.95 -34.42 -4.68
N LEU A 510 -12.18 -33.34 -4.78
CA LEU A 510 -11.77 -32.75 -6.07
C LEU A 510 -10.48 -33.35 -6.62
N THR A 511 -9.56 -33.80 -5.75
CA THR A 511 -8.21 -34.27 -6.12
C THR A 511 -8.23 -35.52 -7.01
N THR A 512 -9.27 -36.35 -6.89
CA THR A 512 -9.54 -37.51 -7.77
C THR A 512 -10.53 -37.20 -8.91
N SER A 513 -11.16 -36.02 -8.95
CA SER A 513 -12.27 -35.75 -9.86
C SER A 513 -11.86 -35.42 -11.31
N ALA A 514 -10.61 -35.05 -11.56
CA ALA A 514 -10.03 -34.64 -12.86
C ALA A 514 -10.84 -33.58 -13.63
N VAL A 515 -11.36 -32.60 -12.89
CA VAL A 515 -12.07 -31.43 -13.42
C VAL A 515 -11.24 -30.16 -13.17
N ASN A 516 -11.45 -29.15 -14.01
CA ASN A 516 -10.78 -27.85 -13.92
C ASN A 516 -9.24 -27.93 -13.98
N ILE A 517 -8.71 -28.91 -14.72
CA ILE A 517 -7.26 -29.14 -14.85
C ILE A 517 -6.58 -28.00 -15.60
N ILE A 518 -5.45 -27.53 -15.07
CA ILE A 518 -4.56 -26.51 -15.63
C ILE A 518 -3.52 -27.21 -16.51
N GLU A 519 -3.19 -26.62 -17.67
CA GLU A 519 -2.09 -27.08 -18.52
C GLU A 519 -1.39 -25.88 -19.18
N THR A 520 -0.07 -25.85 -19.11
CA THR A 520 0.84 -24.86 -19.74
C THR A 520 2.05 -25.61 -20.34
N ASN A 521 3.18 -24.92 -20.59
CA ASN A 521 4.42 -25.61 -20.93
C ASN A 521 5.04 -26.32 -19.70
N ASP A 522 4.84 -25.78 -18.49
CA ASP A 522 5.53 -26.18 -17.26
C ASP A 522 4.66 -27.05 -16.32
N THR A 523 3.34 -27.06 -16.52
CA THR A 523 2.42 -28.06 -15.94
C THR A 523 1.60 -28.76 -17.02
N LYS A 524 1.48 -30.09 -16.90
CA LYS A 524 0.90 -30.99 -17.90
C LYS A 524 0.30 -32.21 -17.20
N ILE A 525 -0.67 -32.87 -17.82
CA ILE A 525 -1.17 -34.17 -17.33
C ILE A 525 -0.15 -35.25 -17.66
N ARG A 526 0.49 -35.81 -16.63
CA ARG A 526 1.44 -36.92 -16.73
C ARG A 526 0.71 -38.23 -16.50
N VAL A 527 1.04 -39.26 -17.28
CA VAL A 527 0.41 -40.58 -17.21
C VAL A 527 1.50 -41.62 -17.02
N HIS A 528 1.42 -42.36 -15.92
CA HIS A 528 2.41 -43.36 -15.54
C HIS A 528 1.78 -44.75 -15.42
N ASN A 529 2.60 -45.80 -15.41
CA ASN A 529 2.19 -47.11 -14.92
C ASN A 529 2.15 -47.14 -13.37
N GLU A 530 1.55 -48.21 -12.80
CA GLU A 530 1.31 -48.33 -11.35
C GLU A 530 2.56 -48.22 -10.46
N ASP A 531 3.74 -48.62 -10.94
CA ASP A 531 5.01 -48.55 -10.20
C ASP A 531 5.85 -47.29 -10.52
N LYS A 532 5.33 -46.39 -11.36
CA LYS A 532 6.00 -45.20 -11.90
C LYS A 532 7.36 -45.43 -12.58
N THR A 533 7.68 -46.66 -13.00
CA THR A 533 8.91 -46.93 -13.80
C THR A 533 8.79 -46.49 -15.26
N ILE A 534 7.56 -46.21 -15.74
CA ILE A 534 7.27 -45.72 -17.09
C ILE A 534 6.40 -44.46 -16.98
N GLU A 535 6.84 -43.35 -17.58
CA GLU A 535 5.96 -42.26 -18.00
C GLU A 535 5.59 -42.52 -19.47
N TYR A 536 4.29 -42.65 -19.74
CA TYR A 536 3.75 -42.84 -21.09
C TYR A 536 3.77 -41.52 -21.87
N VAL A 537 3.83 -41.61 -23.20
CA VAL A 537 4.00 -40.43 -24.07
C VAL A 537 2.68 -40.03 -24.73
N ARG A 538 2.27 -38.78 -24.53
CA ARG A 538 1.09 -38.19 -25.18
C ARG A 538 1.20 -38.27 -26.71
N ASP A 539 0.07 -38.55 -27.34
CA ASP A 539 -0.12 -38.78 -28.78
C ASP A 539 0.63 -40.01 -29.38
N ILE A 540 1.30 -40.81 -28.53
CA ILE A 540 1.87 -42.14 -28.86
C ILE A 540 1.14 -43.24 -28.09
N ASP A 541 0.97 -43.06 -26.78
CA ASP A 541 0.40 -44.03 -25.84
C ASP A 541 -1.03 -43.67 -25.43
N TYR A 542 -1.32 -42.38 -25.28
CA TYR A 542 -2.63 -41.82 -24.93
C TYR A 542 -2.85 -40.47 -25.60
N THR A 543 -4.10 -40.05 -25.78
CA THR A 543 -4.47 -38.66 -26.17
C THR A 543 -5.32 -38.01 -25.09
N ILE A 544 -5.38 -36.67 -25.09
CA ILE A 544 -6.22 -35.89 -24.18
C ILE A 544 -7.18 -35.02 -24.99
N GLU A 545 -8.47 -35.10 -24.68
CA GLU A 545 -9.50 -34.16 -25.11
C GLU A 545 -9.93 -33.27 -23.93
N PHE A 546 -10.04 -31.96 -24.18
CA PHE A 546 -10.53 -30.98 -23.22
C PHE A 546 -11.90 -30.45 -23.63
N ILE A 547 -12.88 -30.58 -22.74
CA ILE A 547 -14.25 -30.09 -22.97
C ILE A 547 -14.52 -28.93 -22.01
N GLY A 548 -14.76 -27.75 -22.57
CA GLY A 548 -15.03 -26.51 -21.82
C GLY A 548 -13.78 -25.72 -21.42
N GLU A 549 -13.97 -24.72 -20.57
CA GLU A 549 -12.92 -23.81 -20.09
C GLU A 549 -12.72 -23.91 -18.58
N LEU A 550 -11.55 -23.46 -18.10
CA LEU A 550 -11.31 -23.24 -16.67
C LEU A 550 -12.36 -22.29 -16.06
N ASN A 551 -12.84 -22.64 -14.88
CA ASN A 551 -13.91 -21.95 -14.15
C ASN A 551 -13.51 -21.78 -12.67
N ALA A 552 -12.99 -20.59 -12.32
CA ALA A 552 -12.59 -20.27 -10.95
C ALA A 552 -13.79 -20.05 -10.00
N THR A 553 -15.02 -19.92 -10.52
CA THR A 553 -16.23 -19.67 -9.69
C THR A 553 -16.91 -20.97 -9.27
N ASN A 554 -16.91 -21.96 -10.17
CA ASN A 554 -17.46 -23.31 -9.95
C ASN A 554 -16.50 -24.38 -10.54
N PRO A 555 -15.53 -24.89 -9.78
CA PRO A 555 -14.56 -25.89 -10.27
C PRO A 555 -15.17 -27.15 -10.90
N THR A 556 -16.20 -27.75 -10.28
CA THR A 556 -16.88 -28.95 -10.83
C THR A 556 -17.55 -28.71 -12.19
N ASP A 557 -17.81 -27.46 -12.52
CA ASP A 557 -18.55 -27.04 -13.72
C ASP A 557 -17.59 -26.40 -14.75
N GLY A 558 -16.29 -26.68 -14.63
CA GLY A 558 -15.22 -26.19 -15.48
C GLY A 558 -14.75 -27.20 -16.55
N ARG A 559 -13.47 -27.07 -16.96
CA ARG A 559 -12.84 -27.90 -17.99
C ARG A 559 -12.88 -29.37 -17.58
N THR A 560 -13.60 -30.20 -18.33
CA THR A 560 -13.56 -31.66 -18.20
C THR A 560 -12.43 -32.21 -19.06
N VAL A 561 -11.75 -33.25 -18.56
CA VAL A 561 -10.68 -33.95 -19.28
C VAL A 561 -11.15 -35.37 -19.63
N ILE A 562 -10.88 -35.79 -20.86
CA ILE A 562 -11.03 -37.18 -21.29
C ILE A 562 -9.65 -37.67 -21.76
N ILE A 563 -9.16 -38.75 -21.16
CA ILE A 563 -7.92 -39.42 -21.58
C ILE A 563 -8.30 -40.68 -22.34
N ASN A 564 -7.84 -40.81 -23.58
CA ASN A 564 -8.12 -41.95 -24.46
C ASN A 564 -6.83 -42.74 -24.72
N ARG A 565 -6.89 -44.07 -24.73
CA ARG A 565 -5.73 -44.92 -25.03
C ARG A 565 -5.46 -44.96 -26.53
N VAL A 566 -4.20 -44.87 -26.94
CA VAL A 566 -3.82 -45.10 -28.35
C VAL A 566 -3.68 -46.61 -28.56
N LEU A 567 -4.45 -47.16 -29.51
CA LEU A 567 -4.50 -48.61 -29.76
C LEU A 567 -3.14 -49.25 -30.10
N SER A 568 -2.25 -48.48 -30.74
CA SER A 568 -0.89 -48.89 -31.11
C SER A 568 0.18 -48.52 -30.07
N GLY A 569 -0.23 -47.93 -28.94
CA GLY A 569 0.64 -47.51 -27.86
C GLY A 569 1.04 -48.65 -26.91
N SER A 570 1.85 -48.28 -25.92
CA SER A 570 2.46 -49.17 -24.93
C SER A 570 1.51 -49.53 -23.78
N ILE A 571 0.47 -48.71 -23.54
CA ILE A 571 -0.52 -48.94 -22.48
C ILE A 571 -1.37 -50.18 -22.83
N PRO A 572 -1.50 -51.18 -21.93
CA PRO A 572 -2.36 -52.34 -22.13
C PRO A 572 -3.84 -51.99 -22.33
N PHE A 573 -4.58 -52.85 -23.02
CA PHE A 573 -6.04 -52.82 -23.00
C PHE A 573 -6.54 -53.11 -21.58
N GLU A 574 -7.53 -52.34 -21.12
CA GLU A 574 -7.96 -52.27 -19.70
C GLU A 574 -6.81 -52.02 -18.70
N GLY A 575 -5.73 -51.36 -19.15
CA GLY A 575 -4.56 -51.07 -18.32
C GLY A 575 -4.84 -50.06 -17.20
N ASP A 576 -4.27 -50.34 -16.04
CA ASP A 576 -4.24 -49.46 -14.86
C ASP A 576 -3.09 -48.44 -14.98
N ILE A 577 -3.35 -47.19 -14.57
CA ILE A 577 -2.44 -46.05 -14.70
C ILE A 577 -2.48 -45.16 -13.46
N LEU A 578 -1.43 -44.36 -13.28
CA LEU A 578 -1.39 -43.25 -12.32
C LEU A 578 -1.33 -41.91 -13.05
N LEU A 579 -2.11 -40.94 -12.57
CA LEU A 579 -2.17 -39.58 -13.12
C LEU A 579 -1.59 -38.57 -12.13
N ASP A 580 -0.76 -37.67 -12.63
CA ASP A 580 -0.29 -36.47 -11.92
C ASP A 580 -0.71 -35.22 -12.72
N TYR A 581 -1.33 -34.23 -12.08
CA TYR A 581 -1.85 -33.02 -12.75
C TYR A 581 -2.13 -31.86 -11.77
N ASP A 582 -2.11 -30.62 -12.25
CA ASP A 582 -2.61 -29.47 -11.49
C ASP A 582 -4.08 -29.17 -11.81
N PHE A 583 -4.89 -28.85 -10.80
CA PHE A 583 -6.28 -28.41 -11.00
C PHE A 583 -6.57 -27.09 -10.29
N LEU A 584 -7.59 -26.37 -10.76
CA LEU A 584 -8.02 -25.09 -10.19
C LEU A 584 -9.18 -25.31 -9.20
N PRO A 585 -8.96 -25.24 -7.88
CA PRO A 585 -10.03 -25.27 -6.87
C PRO A 585 -10.70 -23.89 -6.76
N LYS A 586 -11.53 -23.72 -5.73
CA LYS A 586 -11.98 -22.42 -5.25
C LYS A 586 -11.88 -22.37 -3.73
N MET A 587 -10.66 -22.13 -3.23
CA MET A 587 -10.38 -21.95 -1.81
C MET A 587 -10.87 -20.59 -1.29
N GLN A 588 -11.02 -19.61 -2.19
CA GLN A 588 -11.35 -18.22 -1.88
C GLN A 588 -12.79 -17.88 -2.29
N GLN A 589 -13.62 -17.49 -1.30
CA GLN A 589 -15.04 -17.20 -1.55
C GLN A 589 -15.26 -15.83 -2.22
N TRP A 590 -14.55 -14.79 -1.77
CA TRP A 590 -14.80 -13.38 -2.09
C TRP A 590 -13.98 -12.83 -3.27
N ARG A 591 -12.91 -13.55 -3.64
CA ARG A 591 -12.02 -13.21 -4.74
C ARG A 591 -11.67 -14.47 -5.51
N LYS A 592 -11.05 -14.31 -6.68
CA LYS A 592 -10.52 -15.45 -7.45
C LYS A 592 -9.26 -15.99 -6.77
N GLU A 593 -8.88 -17.22 -7.10
CA GLU A 593 -7.56 -17.74 -6.78
C GLU A 593 -6.44 -16.83 -7.31
N ASP A 594 -5.27 -16.93 -6.69
CA ASP A 594 -4.12 -16.12 -7.05
C ASP A 594 -3.44 -16.55 -8.36
N LYS A 595 -2.58 -15.68 -8.87
CA LYS A 595 -1.67 -15.98 -9.97
C LYS A 595 -0.51 -16.89 -9.53
N THR A 596 -0.14 -17.85 -10.36
CA THR A 596 1.03 -18.71 -10.09
C THR A 596 2.34 -17.92 -10.02
N PHE A 597 3.34 -18.48 -9.35
CA PHE A 597 4.62 -17.80 -9.11
C PHE A 597 5.68 -18.14 -10.16
N PHE A 598 5.65 -19.37 -10.69
CA PHE A 598 6.80 -20.00 -11.37
C PHE A 598 6.43 -20.66 -12.71
N ASP A 599 5.85 -19.91 -13.65
CA ASP A 599 5.48 -20.40 -14.99
C ASP A 599 6.13 -19.53 -16.08
N SER A 600 6.76 -20.14 -17.09
CA SER A 600 7.34 -19.44 -18.23
C SER A 600 6.34 -18.52 -18.94
N LEU A 601 5.09 -18.97 -19.07
CA LEU A 601 3.98 -18.18 -19.64
C LEU A 601 3.51 -17.07 -18.69
N PHE A 602 3.66 -17.22 -17.36
CA PHE A 602 3.45 -16.11 -16.41
C PHE A 602 4.44 -14.98 -16.69
N TYR A 603 5.74 -15.28 -16.75
CA TYR A 603 6.79 -14.27 -16.93
C TYR A 603 6.75 -13.64 -18.34
N GLU A 604 6.44 -14.41 -19.38
CA GLU A 604 6.20 -13.88 -20.73
C GLU A 604 4.97 -12.94 -20.72
N THR A 605 3.84 -13.40 -20.16
CA THR A 605 2.59 -12.62 -20.13
C THR A 605 2.75 -11.33 -19.33
N TYR A 606 3.44 -11.35 -18.19
CA TYR A 606 3.64 -10.15 -17.38
C TYR A 606 4.50 -9.11 -18.13
N ARG A 607 5.62 -9.52 -18.72
CA ARG A 607 6.45 -8.65 -19.56
C ARG A 607 5.69 -8.11 -20.77
N GLU A 608 5.14 -8.98 -21.60
CA GLU A 608 4.55 -8.60 -22.89
C GLU A 608 3.16 -7.95 -22.80
N LYS A 609 2.37 -8.22 -21.75
CA LYS A 609 0.96 -7.79 -21.65
C LYS A 609 0.69 -6.77 -20.54
N VAL A 610 1.60 -6.60 -19.57
CA VAL A 610 1.43 -5.65 -18.45
C VAL A 610 2.54 -4.59 -18.46
N LEU A 611 3.80 -5.00 -18.39
CA LEU A 611 4.94 -4.07 -18.27
C LEU A 611 5.20 -3.32 -19.57
N ARG A 612 5.60 -4.05 -20.63
CA ARG A 612 6.09 -3.48 -21.90
C ARG A 612 5.13 -2.46 -22.53
N PRO A 613 3.81 -2.71 -22.63
CA PRO A 613 2.88 -1.74 -23.23
C PRO A 613 2.91 -0.36 -22.58
N THR A 614 3.20 -0.31 -21.27
CA THR A 614 3.28 0.94 -20.49
C THR A 614 4.70 1.48 -20.41
N LEU A 615 5.66 0.64 -20.02
CA LEU A 615 7.03 1.06 -19.72
C LEU A 615 7.92 1.28 -20.96
N ASP A 616 7.53 0.81 -22.15
CA ASP A 616 8.14 1.27 -23.42
C ASP A 616 7.89 2.77 -23.65
N ASN A 617 6.76 3.28 -23.15
CA ASN A 617 6.24 4.61 -23.48
C ASN A 617 6.52 5.67 -22.40
N ILE A 618 6.72 5.28 -21.14
CA ILE A 618 7.10 6.17 -20.02
C ILE A 618 8.09 5.47 -19.07
N LYS A 619 8.99 6.26 -18.46
CA LYS A 619 9.80 5.86 -17.30
C LYS A 619 9.26 6.61 -16.08
N PRO A 620 8.43 6.00 -15.23
CA PRO A 620 7.83 6.66 -14.08
C PRO A 620 8.82 6.78 -12.91
N ASP A 621 8.64 7.76 -12.04
CA ASP A 621 9.41 7.88 -10.79
C ASP A 621 9.15 6.66 -9.86
N TYR A 622 7.91 6.15 -9.82
CA TYR A 622 7.53 4.98 -9.03
C TYR A 622 6.68 3.94 -9.79
N VAL A 623 6.82 2.66 -9.47
CA VAL A 623 5.95 1.56 -9.95
C VAL A 623 5.37 0.80 -8.76
N PHE A 624 4.05 0.80 -8.62
CA PHE A 624 3.36 0.08 -7.54
C PHE A 624 2.92 -1.32 -8.02
N VAL A 625 3.44 -2.38 -7.38
CA VAL A 625 3.25 -3.77 -7.84
C VAL A 625 2.18 -4.56 -7.07
N ALA A 626 1.54 -4.00 -6.05
CA ALA A 626 0.34 -4.56 -5.38
C ALA A 626 0.41 -6.08 -5.15
N LEU A 627 1.40 -6.51 -4.36
CA LEU A 627 1.64 -7.90 -3.96
C LEU A 627 1.07 -8.19 -2.55
N ASP A 628 -0.02 -7.52 -2.20
CA ASP A 628 -0.76 -7.65 -0.94
C ASP A 628 -1.61 -8.92 -0.86
N GLU A 629 -1.75 -9.42 0.38
CA GLU A 629 -2.64 -10.51 0.76
C GLU A 629 -2.64 -11.74 -0.18
N ILE A 630 -1.47 -12.21 -0.64
CA ILE A 630 -1.39 -13.32 -1.62
C ILE A 630 -1.74 -14.66 -0.97
N ARG A 631 -2.84 -15.28 -1.42
CA ARG A 631 -3.52 -16.40 -0.75
C ARG A 631 -3.55 -17.65 -1.62
N GLY A 632 -3.08 -18.76 -1.06
CA GLY A 632 -3.02 -20.04 -1.77
C GLY A 632 -1.89 -20.09 -2.79
N ALA A 633 -0.69 -19.70 -2.37
CA ALA A 633 0.54 -19.80 -3.15
C ALA A 633 1.34 -21.07 -2.80
N ASN A 634 2.35 -21.38 -3.63
CA ASN A 634 3.34 -22.42 -3.39
C ASN A 634 2.73 -23.83 -3.19
N ARG A 635 1.79 -24.21 -4.08
CA ARG A 635 0.91 -25.38 -3.90
C ARG A 635 0.63 -26.20 -5.17
N ASP A 636 1.02 -25.72 -6.35
CA ASP A 636 0.92 -26.46 -7.60
C ASP A 636 2.26 -27.06 -8.06
N SER A 637 2.23 -27.92 -9.09
CA SER A 637 3.41 -28.66 -9.55
C SER A 637 4.53 -27.77 -10.08
N ARG A 638 4.25 -26.51 -10.46
CA ARG A 638 5.25 -25.56 -10.97
C ARG A 638 6.05 -24.98 -9.80
N SER A 639 5.35 -24.65 -8.71
CA SER A 639 5.94 -24.26 -7.44
C SER A 639 6.66 -25.42 -6.75
N ILE A 640 6.04 -26.60 -6.66
CA ILE A 640 6.61 -27.77 -5.96
C ILE A 640 7.90 -28.28 -6.61
N LYS A 641 8.06 -28.14 -7.95
CA LYS A 641 9.34 -28.44 -8.66
C LYS A 641 10.52 -27.58 -8.22
N LYS A 642 10.32 -26.51 -7.45
CA LYS A 642 11.39 -25.68 -6.87
C LYS A 642 11.84 -26.13 -5.48
N ASP A 643 11.02 -26.93 -4.80
CA ASP A 643 11.17 -27.32 -3.37
C ASP A 643 11.38 -26.14 -2.40
N TYR A 644 10.90 -24.95 -2.77
CA TYR A 644 11.07 -23.72 -2.01
C TYR A 644 10.15 -23.65 -0.80
N GLU A 645 10.67 -23.17 0.33
CA GLU A 645 9.85 -22.73 1.45
C GLU A 645 9.02 -21.48 1.12
N ASN A 646 7.98 -21.19 1.92
CA ASN A 646 7.10 -20.05 1.61
C ASN A 646 7.88 -18.73 1.51
N TYR A 647 8.83 -18.49 2.41
CA TYR A 647 9.67 -17.29 2.38
C TYR A 647 10.57 -17.20 1.15
N GLU A 648 11.07 -18.34 0.65
CA GLU A 648 11.82 -18.44 -0.60
C GLU A 648 10.93 -18.17 -1.82
N ALA A 649 9.77 -18.85 -1.88
CA ALA A 649 8.81 -18.69 -2.96
C ALA A 649 8.38 -17.23 -3.13
N PHE A 650 8.08 -16.54 -2.01
CA PHE A 650 7.77 -15.11 -2.00
C PHE A 650 8.96 -14.23 -2.35
N GLY A 651 10.13 -14.44 -1.73
CA GLY A 651 11.32 -13.61 -1.96
C GLY A 651 11.86 -13.69 -3.40
N TYR A 652 11.92 -14.89 -3.98
CA TYR A 652 12.37 -15.09 -5.36
C TYR A 652 11.34 -14.55 -6.37
N HIS A 653 10.04 -14.82 -6.19
CA HIS A 653 8.99 -14.26 -7.07
C HIS A 653 8.94 -12.72 -7.02
N PHE A 654 9.15 -12.12 -5.84
CA PHE A 654 9.27 -10.67 -5.71
C PHE A 654 10.49 -10.14 -6.47
N ASN A 655 11.66 -10.77 -6.31
CA ASN A 655 12.88 -10.40 -7.02
C ASN A 655 12.74 -10.50 -8.54
N ASP A 656 12.03 -11.50 -9.06
CA ASP A 656 11.73 -11.61 -10.48
C ASP A 656 10.85 -10.44 -10.94
N VAL A 657 9.78 -10.12 -10.19
CA VAL A 657 8.86 -9.01 -10.50
C VAL A 657 9.57 -7.66 -10.50
N VAL A 658 10.43 -7.39 -9.49
CA VAL A 658 11.25 -6.18 -9.43
C VAL A 658 12.25 -6.14 -10.59
N SER A 659 12.98 -7.23 -10.84
CA SER A 659 13.98 -7.28 -11.91
C SER A 659 13.32 -7.05 -13.28
N MET A 660 12.14 -7.61 -13.54
CA MET A 660 11.37 -7.35 -14.76
C MET A 660 10.86 -5.91 -14.87
N VAL A 661 10.58 -5.20 -13.76
CA VAL A 661 10.26 -3.77 -13.82
C VAL A 661 11.52 -2.95 -14.17
N HIS A 662 12.66 -3.27 -13.53
CA HIS A 662 13.92 -2.58 -13.77
C HIS A 662 14.56 -2.88 -15.15
N GLU A 663 14.26 -4.04 -15.77
CA GLU A 663 14.56 -4.34 -17.18
C GLU A 663 14.06 -3.22 -18.12
N TYR A 664 12.87 -2.66 -17.85
CA TYR A 664 12.31 -1.55 -18.63
C TYR A 664 12.59 -0.18 -18.03
N SER A 665 12.71 -0.04 -16.71
CA SER A 665 12.76 1.25 -16.02
C SER A 665 13.63 1.20 -14.75
N PRO A 666 14.98 1.18 -14.90
CA PRO A 666 15.91 0.87 -13.81
C PRO A 666 15.92 1.91 -12.69
N ASP A 667 15.68 3.19 -13.00
CA ASP A 667 15.66 4.28 -12.02
C ASP A 667 14.35 4.35 -11.20
N SER A 668 13.34 3.54 -11.53
CA SER A 668 12.03 3.58 -10.89
C SER A 668 12.02 2.92 -9.51
N LYS A 669 11.51 3.63 -8.50
CA LYS A 669 11.26 3.05 -7.16
C LYS A 669 10.04 2.12 -7.18
N VAL A 670 10.25 0.84 -6.89
CA VAL A 670 9.18 -0.15 -6.80
C VAL A 670 8.52 -0.08 -5.41
N LEU A 671 7.20 -0.07 -5.39
CA LEU A 671 6.36 0.05 -4.21
C LEU A 671 5.52 -1.20 -3.99
N ILE A 672 5.45 -1.67 -2.74
CA ILE A 672 4.73 -2.87 -2.29
C ILE A 672 4.11 -2.61 -0.90
N TRP A 673 2.91 -3.13 -0.65
CA TRP A 673 2.37 -3.27 0.71
C TRP A 673 3.05 -4.44 1.42
N ASP A 674 3.45 -4.24 2.67
CA ASP A 674 4.36 -5.16 3.34
C ASP A 674 3.73 -6.36 4.05
N ASP A 675 2.41 -6.53 4.00
CA ASP A 675 1.68 -7.49 4.82
C ASP A 675 2.16 -8.94 4.62
N MET A 676 2.60 -9.29 3.41
CA MET A 676 3.13 -10.61 3.06
C MET A 676 4.60 -10.84 3.46
N ILE A 677 5.32 -9.80 3.89
CA ILE A 677 6.77 -9.84 4.14
C ILE A 677 7.20 -9.35 5.54
N ILE A 678 6.29 -8.87 6.40
CA ILE A 678 6.60 -8.56 7.82
C ILE A 678 6.10 -9.64 8.80
N PRO A 679 6.82 -9.87 9.92
CA PRO A 679 6.45 -10.87 10.93
C PRO A 679 5.21 -10.50 11.75
N PHE A 680 4.74 -9.26 11.67
CA PHE A 680 3.62 -8.74 12.46
C PHE A 680 2.29 -8.74 11.69
N ALA A 681 2.29 -9.15 10.42
CA ALA A 681 1.12 -9.25 9.54
C ALA A 681 0.97 -10.68 8.96
N ASN A 682 0.36 -10.80 7.78
CA ASN A 682 0.09 -12.07 7.10
C ASN A 682 1.37 -12.93 6.95
N GLY A 683 2.52 -12.31 6.63
CA GLY A 683 3.80 -13.01 6.46
C GLY A 683 4.37 -13.63 7.73
N GLY A 684 3.92 -13.20 8.92
CA GLY A 684 4.24 -13.81 10.22
C GLY A 684 3.45 -15.07 10.56
N ASN A 685 2.27 -15.23 9.95
CA ASN A 685 1.34 -16.31 10.25
C ASN A 685 1.73 -17.60 9.52
N ILE A 686 2.27 -18.55 10.27
CA ILE A 686 2.72 -19.87 9.78
C ILE A 686 1.61 -20.71 9.10
N ASN A 687 0.33 -20.40 9.37
CA ASN A 687 -0.83 -21.10 8.81
C ASN A 687 -1.52 -20.31 7.67
N TYR A 688 -0.98 -19.16 7.24
CA TYR A 688 -1.65 -18.27 6.27
C TYR A 688 -1.93 -18.94 4.91
N GLN A 689 -1.02 -19.80 4.43
CA GLN A 689 -1.24 -20.57 3.20
C GLN A 689 -2.01 -21.88 3.43
N LEU A 690 -1.99 -22.46 4.64
CA LEU A 690 -2.67 -23.73 4.95
C LEU A 690 -4.19 -23.66 4.77
N VAL A 691 -4.84 -22.59 5.19
CA VAL A 691 -6.28 -22.38 4.96
C VAL A 691 -6.63 -22.23 3.46
N HIS A 692 -5.63 -22.08 2.60
CA HIS A 692 -5.78 -21.91 1.16
C HIS A 692 -5.06 -23.01 0.35
N GLY A 693 -4.83 -24.18 0.93
CA GLY A 693 -4.31 -25.35 0.20
C GLY A 693 -2.80 -25.33 -0.07
N GLY A 694 -2.04 -24.37 0.49
CA GLY A 694 -0.58 -24.31 0.40
C GLY A 694 0.11 -24.69 1.70
N LYS A 695 1.42 -24.94 1.66
CA LYS A 695 2.13 -25.53 2.81
C LYS A 695 2.24 -24.57 4.01
N SER A 696 2.40 -25.16 5.20
CA SER A 696 2.75 -24.43 6.42
C SER A 696 4.10 -23.75 6.27
N GLY A 697 4.23 -22.52 6.75
CA GLY A 697 5.48 -21.77 6.65
C GLY A 697 5.24 -20.26 6.62
N LYS A 698 6.07 -19.52 7.36
CA LYS A 698 6.08 -18.05 7.34
C LYS A 698 6.72 -17.53 6.04
N SER A 699 6.30 -16.38 5.53
CA SER A 699 6.91 -15.73 4.36
C SER A 699 7.82 -14.54 4.70
N TRP A 700 7.73 -13.96 5.91
CA TRP A 700 8.47 -12.75 6.27
C TRP A 700 10.00 -12.89 6.25
N TYR A 701 10.55 -14.09 6.44
CA TYR A 701 12.00 -14.35 6.28
C TYR A 701 12.50 -13.99 4.86
N GLY A 702 11.60 -13.92 3.88
CA GLY A 702 11.90 -13.53 2.51
C GLY A 702 12.35 -12.07 2.39
N LEU A 703 12.10 -11.24 3.41
CA LEU A 703 12.62 -9.88 3.50
C LEU A 703 14.15 -9.81 3.34
N ASP A 704 14.88 -10.84 3.79
CA ASP A 704 16.35 -10.89 3.61
C ASP A 704 16.80 -11.43 2.25
N LEU A 705 15.92 -12.16 1.54
CA LEU A 705 16.16 -12.61 0.18
C LEU A 705 15.87 -11.52 -0.86
N ILE A 706 15.09 -10.51 -0.50
CA ILE A 706 14.64 -9.43 -1.40
C ILE A 706 15.77 -8.43 -1.68
N LYS A 707 15.95 -8.09 -2.96
CA LYS A 707 16.83 -6.99 -3.41
C LYS A 707 16.33 -5.65 -2.86
N ARG A 708 17.23 -4.90 -2.23
CA ARG A 708 16.96 -3.61 -1.56
C ARG A 708 16.99 -2.41 -2.51
N GLU A 709 17.63 -2.58 -3.66
CA GLU A 709 17.87 -1.54 -4.68
C GLU A 709 16.57 -1.02 -5.29
N ASN A 710 16.30 0.28 -5.14
CA ASN A 710 15.08 0.94 -5.62
C ASN A 710 13.78 0.23 -5.18
N VAL A 711 13.74 -0.39 -3.99
CA VAL A 711 12.53 -0.97 -3.39
C VAL A 711 12.14 -0.23 -2.12
N ASN A 712 10.88 0.20 -2.05
CA ASN A 712 10.29 0.92 -0.94
C ASN A 712 9.08 0.13 -0.39
N MET A 713 9.16 -0.25 0.88
CA MET A 713 8.08 -0.97 1.57
C MET A 713 7.06 0.02 2.11
N ILE A 714 5.77 -0.20 1.88
CA ILE A 714 4.69 0.61 2.48
C ILE A 714 4.08 -0.18 3.64
N SER A 715 4.40 0.21 4.88
CA SER A 715 3.85 -0.41 6.07
C SER A 715 2.57 0.27 6.53
N TRP A 716 1.54 -0.48 6.87
CA TRP A 716 0.22 0.06 7.17
C TRP A 716 -0.54 -0.73 8.23
N HIS A 717 -1.46 -0.07 8.94
CA HIS A 717 -2.34 -0.75 9.88
C HIS A 717 -3.63 0.05 10.12
N TYR A 718 -4.75 -0.62 10.40
CA TYR A 718 -6.05 0.05 10.57
C TYR A 718 -6.18 0.88 11.86
N SER A 719 -5.40 0.59 12.90
CA SER A 719 -5.52 1.26 14.20
C SER A 719 -4.29 1.16 15.09
N ILE A 720 -4.25 2.05 16.08
CA ILE A 720 -3.27 2.06 17.17
C ILE A 720 -3.55 1.02 18.25
N LEU A 721 -4.82 0.81 18.60
CA LEU A 721 -5.23 -0.05 19.73
C LEU A 721 -5.09 -1.56 19.49
N SER A 722 -4.73 -2.00 18.27
CA SER A 722 -4.72 -3.42 17.91
C SER A 722 -3.36 -4.10 18.04
N MET A 723 -2.23 -3.38 17.92
CA MET A 723 -0.88 -3.95 18.16
C MET A 723 0.15 -2.88 18.56
N ASN A 724 0.48 -2.77 19.85
CA ASN A 724 1.61 -1.98 20.34
C ASN A 724 2.94 -2.53 19.76
N ASN A 725 3.06 -3.86 19.67
CA ASN A 725 4.20 -4.57 19.08
C ASN A 725 4.50 -4.24 17.60
N PHE A 726 3.47 -3.97 16.78
CA PHE A 726 3.64 -3.88 15.32
C PHE A 726 4.38 -2.60 14.94
N VAL A 727 3.82 -1.44 15.30
CA VAL A 727 4.22 -0.19 14.65
C VAL A 727 5.55 0.36 15.19
N GLN A 728 5.96 -0.05 16.40
CA GLN A 728 7.26 0.29 17.00
C GLN A 728 8.40 -0.55 16.41
N ASN A 729 8.19 -1.87 16.23
CA ASN A 729 9.25 -2.76 15.78
C ASN A 729 9.48 -2.76 14.26
N VAL A 730 8.48 -2.39 13.44
CA VAL A 730 8.63 -2.35 11.97
C VAL A 730 9.71 -1.36 11.48
N PRO A 731 9.79 -0.11 11.95
CA PRO A 731 10.89 0.80 11.57
C PRO A 731 12.27 0.23 11.89
N ASN A 732 12.46 -0.35 13.08
CA ASN A 732 13.72 -0.96 13.49
C ASN A 732 14.04 -2.23 12.69
N LEU A 733 13.03 -3.03 12.35
CA LEU A 733 13.17 -4.16 11.42
C LEU A 733 13.68 -3.68 10.05
N TYR A 734 13.06 -2.68 9.44
CA TYR A 734 13.50 -2.17 8.13
C TYR A 734 14.86 -1.49 8.17
N ASN A 735 15.18 -0.74 9.22
CA ASN A 735 16.51 -0.19 9.43
C ASN A 735 17.57 -1.30 9.52
N LYS A 736 17.26 -2.43 10.17
CA LYS A 736 18.19 -3.56 10.33
C LYS A 736 18.33 -4.41 9.05
N TYR A 737 17.25 -4.55 8.28
CA TYR A 737 17.24 -5.23 6.98
C TYR A 737 17.60 -4.30 5.81
N GLY A 738 17.85 -3.01 6.04
CA GLY A 738 18.33 -2.04 5.04
C GLY A 738 17.31 -1.63 3.97
N PHE A 739 16.04 -1.45 4.33
CA PHE A 739 14.98 -0.97 3.43
C PHE A 739 14.47 0.43 3.81
N GLU A 740 14.08 1.23 2.81
CA GLU A 740 13.33 2.47 3.05
C GLU A 740 11.83 2.19 3.25
N MET A 741 11.30 2.50 4.44
CA MET A 741 9.87 2.37 4.77
C MET A 741 9.08 3.66 4.50
N LEU A 742 8.04 3.57 3.68
CA LEU A 742 6.90 4.50 3.64
C LEU A 742 5.79 4.02 4.57
N VAL A 743 4.94 4.93 5.07
CA VAL A 743 3.87 4.58 6.03
C VAL A 743 2.47 4.84 5.49
N GLY A 744 1.54 3.89 5.70
CA GLY A 744 0.15 3.92 5.28
C GLY A 744 -0.80 4.21 6.45
N PRO A 745 -1.14 5.50 6.73
CA PRO A 745 -1.79 5.88 7.97
C PRO A 745 -3.28 5.56 8.08
N TRP A 746 -3.97 5.18 6.99
CA TRP A 746 -5.43 5.05 6.91
C TRP A 746 -6.18 6.37 7.24
N ASN A 747 -7.47 6.47 6.89
CA ASN A 747 -8.27 7.69 7.05
C ASN A 747 -8.68 8.05 8.50
N ASN A 748 -7.85 7.69 9.48
CA ASN A 748 -8.08 7.90 10.91
C ASN A 748 -7.12 8.94 11.49
N THR A 749 -7.64 10.06 11.98
CA THR A 749 -6.85 11.19 12.54
C THR A 749 -5.85 10.79 13.63
N LYS A 750 -6.13 9.76 14.46
CA LYS A 750 -5.17 9.28 15.48
C LYS A 750 -4.01 8.55 14.81
N ASN A 751 -4.34 7.63 13.92
CA ASN A 751 -3.40 6.78 13.22
C ASN A 751 -2.48 7.62 12.30
N ILE A 752 -3.03 8.64 11.63
CA ILE A 752 -2.28 9.66 10.88
C ILE A 752 -1.25 10.39 11.76
N LYS A 753 -1.60 10.81 12.98
CA LYS A 753 -0.67 11.46 13.91
C LYS A 753 0.44 10.53 14.38
N TRP A 754 0.10 9.27 14.68
CA TRP A 754 1.07 8.29 15.19
C TRP A 754 2.06 7.89 14.11
N TRP A 755 1.58 7.49 12.92
CA TRP A 755 2.45 7.22 11.79
C TRP A 755 3.28 8.44 11.39
N SER A 756 2.74 9.67 11.47
CA SER A 756 3.52 10.90 11.28
C SER A 756 4.70 11.03 12.26
N ASN A 757 4.49 10.73 13.55
CA ASN A 757 5.51 10.73 14.58
C ASN A 757 6.59 9.68 14.32
N ILE A 758 6.19 8.42 14.16
CA ILE A 758 7.09 7.28 13.92
C ILE A 758 7.95 7.50 12.67
N CYS A 759 7.34 7.97 11.59
CA CYS A 759 7.99 8.25 10.31
C CYS A 759 9.03 9.39 10.46
N TYR A 760 8.72 10.42 11.26
CA TYR A 760 9.66 11.51 11.57
C TYR A 760 10.84 11.05 12.44
N GLU A 761 10.57 10.33 13.52
CA GLU A 761 11.60 9.85 14.47
C GLU A 761 12.56 8.84 13.81
N ASN A 762 12.06 8.02 12.89
CA ASN A 762 12.85 7.03 12.15
C ASN A 762 13.40 7.56 10.80
N ASN A 763 13.26 8.85 10.49
CA ASN A 763 13.73 9.47 9.24
C ASN A 763 13.27 8.69 7.98
N CYS A 764 11.98 8.40 7.90
CA CYS A 764 11.36 7.80 6.72
C CYS A 764 11.41 8.74 5.49
N PRO A 765 11.18 8.23 4.26
CA PRO A 765 10.93 9.11 3.11
C PRO A 765 9.58 9.81 3.18
N GLY A 766 8.54 9.19 3.78
CA GLY A 766 7.24 9.83 3.99
C GLY A 766 6.02 8.90 4.09
N MET A 767 4.83 9.46 3.83
CA MET A 767 3.53 8.82 4.06
C MET A 767 2.77 8.58 2.75
N VAL A 768 2.00 7.49 2.67
CA VAL A 768 1.03 7.19 1.60
C VAL A 768 -0.37 7.06 2.22
N ASP A 769 -1.11 8.17 2.29
CA ASP A 769 -2.49 8.14 2.79
C ASP A 769 -3.37 7.29 1.86
N HIS A 770 -4.30 6.52 2.45
CA HIS A 770 -5.16 5.63 1.68
C HIS A 770 -6.63 5.72 2.10
N GLU A 771 -7.51 5.85 1.11
CA GLU A 771 -8.96 6.04 1.32
C GLU A 771 -9.78 5.08 0.44
N PHE A 772 -10.32 4.01 1.04
CA PHE A 772 -11.38 3.20 0.43
C PHE A 772 -12.74 3.95 0.48
N PHE A 773 -13.62 3.66 -0.49
CA PHE A 773 -15.01 4.13 -0.57
C PHE A 773 -15.24 5.65 -0.77
N ASP A 774 -14.44 6.31 -1.62
CA ASP A 774 -14.62 7.73 -2.04
C ASP A 774 -14.70 8.77 -0.91
N SER A 775 -14.09 8.46 0.23
CA SER A 775 -13.82 9.43 1.30
C SER A 775 -12.78 10.48 0.83
N TRP A 776 -12.82 11.63 1.51
CA TRP A 776 -11.81 12.70 1.45
C TRP A 776 -11.51 13.27 2.85
N ASP A 777 -11.99 12.60 3.90
CA ASP A 777 -11.94 13.10 5.27
C ASP A 777 -10.53 12.88 5.89
N GLY A 778 -9.74 11.95 5.35
CA GLY A 778 -8.33 11.71 5.73
C GLY A 778 -7.35 12.66 5.05
N ALA A 779 -7.47 12.85 3.73
CA ALA A 779 -6.44 13.50 2.92
C ALA A 779 -5.97 14.91 3.39
N PRO A 780 -6.83 15.85 3.85
CA PRO A 780 -6.38 17.14 4.37
C PRO A 780 -5.60 17.02 5.69
N ILE A 781 -5.91 15.98 6.48
CA ILE A 781 -5.30 15.70 7.78
C ILE A 781 -3.94 15.04 7.59
N ALA A 782 -3.85 14.04 6.71
CA ALA A 782 -2.58 13.41 6.34
C ALA A 782 -1.63 14.38 5.61
N ALA A 783 -2.15 15.26 4.76
CA ALA A 783 -1.37 16.38 4.19
C ALA A 783 -0.79 17.27 5.30
N ASN A 784 -1.58 17.60 6.32
CA ASN A 784 -1.10 18.45 7.39
C ASN A 784 -0.05 17.78 8.27
N TYR A 785 -0.20 16.50 8.62
CA TYR A 785 0.75 15.80 9.49
C TYR A 785 1.95 15.17 8.76
N SER A 786 1.95 15.11 7.44
CA SER A 786 3.16 14.83 6.65
C SER A 786 3.97 16.11 6.33
N TRP A 787 3.30 17.27 6.30
CA TRP A 787 3.97 18.56 6.15
C TRP A 787 4.49 19.11 7.49
N ASN A 788 3.68 19.01 8.55
CA ASN A 788 4.01 19.39 9.93
C ASN A 788 4.01 18.12 10.79
N ALA A 789 5.15 17.44 10.84
CA ALA A 789 5.25 16.14 11.51
C ALA A 789 5.16 16.27 13.04
N VAL A 790 4.66 15.21 13.68
CA VAL A 790 4.51 15.15 15.14
C VAL A 790 5.88 14.89 15.79
N LYS A 791 6.49 15.96 16.30
CA LYS A 791 7.88 16.03 16.80
C LYS A 791 8.08 15.67 18.28
N GLU A 792 6.97 15.55 19.02
CA GLU A 792 6.93 15.20 20.44
C GLU A 792 5.70 14.31 20.65
N ASN A 793 5.78 13.36 21.59
CA ASN A 793 4.76 12.33 21.84
C ASN A 793 3.50 12.88 22.59
N ILE A 794 3.07 14.11 22.28
CA ILE A 794 2.06 14.88 23.03
C ILE A 794 0.63 14.40 22.70
N GLY A 795 0.26 13.24 23.23
CA GLY A 795 -1.13 12.80 23.30
C GLY A 795 -1.36 11.28 23.26
N ILE A 796 -0.36 10.46 22.97
CA ILE A 796 -0.54 9.01 22.86
C ILE A 796 -0.68 8.37 24.25
N ASN A 797 0.12 8.80 25.24
CA ASN A 797 0.00 8.46 26.67
C ASN A 797 -1.31 8.97 27.35
N SER A 798 -2.33 9.39 26.58
CA SER A 798 -3.66 9.75 27.12
C SER A 798 -4.73 8.69 26.90
N GLU A 799 -4.35 7.53 26.33
CA GLU A 799 -5.27 6.46 25.95
C GLU A 799 -4.95 5.08 26.55
N ASN A 800 -4.07 5.00 27.56
CA ASN A 800 -3.62 3.75 28.19
C ASN A 800 -3.02 2.78 27.15
N ILE A 801 -1.91 3.19 26.55
CA ILE A 801 -1.18 2.43 25.51
C ILE A 801 0.26 2.29 25.97
N GLU A 802 0.63 1.09 26.42
CA GLU A 802 2.02 0.79 26.81
C GLU A 802 2.93 0.74 25.58
N ILE A 803 4.13 1.32 25.71
CA ILE A 803 5.14 1.45 24.66
C ILE A 803 6.39 0.78 25.19
N CYS A 804 7.11 0.03 24.35
CA CYS A 804 8.36 -0.61 24.78
C CYS A 804 9.50 0.43 24.75
N ASP A 805 9.50 1.39 25.68
CA ASP A 805 10.52 2.45 25.78
C ASP A 805 11.22 2.51 27.16
N GLY A 806 10.86 1.62 28.10
CA GLY A 806 11.41 1.62 29.46
C GLY A 806 10.77 2.66 30.39
N VAL A 807 9.59 3.18 30.04
CA VAL A 807 8.71 4.01 30.87
C VAL A 807 7.31 3.38 30.91
N ASP A 808 6.62 3.53 32.03
CA ASP A 808 5.18 3.26 32.15
C ASP A 808 4.40 4.35 31.39
N ASN A 809 3.85 3.97 30.24
CA ASN A 809 3.15 4.86 29.31
C ASN A 809 1.63 4.69 29.36
N ASP A 810 1.16 3.57 29.89
CA ASP A 810 -0.23 3.25 30.20
C ASP A 810 -0.76 3.96 31.48
N GLY A 811 0.06 4.04 32.53
CA GLY A 811 -0.23 4.64 33.83
C GLY A 811 -0.56 3.68 34.97
N ASP A 812 -0.41 2.36 34.79
CA ASP A 812 -0.76 1.29 35.72
C ASP A 812 0.00 1.35 37.07
N ASN A 813 1.22 1.89 37.14
CA ASN A 813 1.96 2.04 38.41
C ASN A 813 1.36 3.12 39.35
N ILE A 814 0.38 3.90 38.90
CA ILE A 814 -0.23 4.96 39.70
C ILE A 814 -1.17 4.36 40.77
N GLN A 815 -0.61 4.06 41.95
CA GLN A 815 -1.37 3.61 43.13
C GLN A 815 -2.39 4.64 43.66
N GLU A 816 -3.56 4.76 43.04
CA GLU A 816 -4.76 5.33 43.69
C GLU A 816 -5.41 4.29 44.63
N ILE A 817 -5.35 4.57 45.94
CA ILE A 817 -5.72 3.63 47.00
C ILE A 817 -7.25 3.45 47.11
N TYR A 818 -7.82 2.52 46.33
CA TYR A 818 -9.21 2.05 46.48
C TYR A 818 -9.32 0.72 47.23
N ASN A 819 -9.23 0.80 48.57
CA ASN A 819 -9.41 -0.33 49.48
C ASN A 819 -10.76 -1.06 49.31
N TRP A 820 -10.79 -2.21 48.60
CA TRP A 820 -11.79 -3.27 48.82
C TRP A 820 -11.43 -4.68 48.30
N ARG A 821 -10.27 -4.88 47.66
CA ARG A 821 -9.67 -6.20 47.39
C ARG A 821 -8.17 -6.19 47.72
N ASN A 822 -7.63 -7.34 48.13
CA ASN A 822 -6.21 -7.49 48.51
C ASN A 822 -5.35 -8.05 47.36
N ASP A 823 -5.81 -7.90 46.13
CA ASP A 823 -5.20 -8.49 44.94
C ASP A 823 -4.13 -7.50 44.43
N THR A 824 -2.90 -7.68 44.92
CA THR A 824 -1.73 -6.91 44.45
C THR A 824 -1.24 -7.48 43.13
N TRP A 825 -1.74 -6.90 42.03
CA TRP A 825 -1.12 -7.08 40.73
C TRP A 825 0.23 -6.34 40.73
N PRO A 826 1.31 -6.97 40.23
CA PRO A 826 2.59 -6.29 40.08
C PRO A 826 2.55 -5.42 38.83
N SER A 827 2.42 -4.11 39.02
CA SER A 827 2.75 -3.11 38.01
C SER A 827 4.24 -3.18 37.68
N ASN A 828 4.63 -3.10 36.41
CA ASN A 828 6.03 -3.09 36.00
C ASN A 828 6.27 -1.97 34.98
N ILE A 829 7.16 -2.20 34.01
CA ILE A 829 7.44 -1.34 32.87
C ILE A 829 7.56 -2.32 31.69
N ASP A 830 6.99 -1.97 30.55
CA ASP A 830 6.96 -2.80 29.34
C ASP A 830 6.24 -4.19 29.55
N GLU A 831 5.32 -4.37 30.50
CA GLU A 831 4.75 -5.72 30.80
C GLU A 831 3.86 -6.30 29.70
N GLY A 832 3.47 -5.51 28.70
CA GLY A 832 2.88 -5.99 27.44
C GLY A 832 3.86 -6.74 26.51
N PHE A 833 5.17 -6.72 26.79
CA PHE A 833 6.23 -7.14 25.87
C PHE A 833 7.02 -8.35 26.39
N ASN A 834 7.15 -9.41 25.56
CA ASN A 834 7.84 -10.64 25.96
C ASN A 834 9.36 -10.55 25.73
N LEU A 835 10.05 -9.85 26.63
CA LEU A 835 11.50 -9.69 26.56
C LEU A 835 12.31 -10.99 26.71
N THR A 836 11.67 -12.13 27.00
CA THR A 836 12.37 -13.41 27.24
C THR A 836 12.41 -14.36 26.05
N SER A 837 11.41 -14.30 25.15
CA SER A 837 11.33 -15.19 23.99
C SER A 837 10.74 -14.57 22.72
N ASP A 838 10.52 -13.26 22.67
CA ASP A 838 10.20 -12.56 21.42
C ASP A 838 11.51 -12.21 20.67
N PRO A 839 11.75 -12.76 19.46
CA PRO A 839 12.91 -12.39 18.66
C PRO A 839 12.88 -10.93 18.16
N PHE A 840 11.82 -10.17 18.36
CA PHE A 840 11.77 -8.74 18.00
C PHE A 840 12.06 -7.78 19.17
N ASN A 841 12.00 -8.27 20.41
CA ASN A 841 12.19 -7.48 21.63
C ASN A 841 13.11 -8.22 22.63
N CYS A 842 14.17 -8.87 22.14
CA CYS A 842 14.87 -9.88 22.94
C CYS A 842 15.83 -9.27 23.98
N GLY A 843 15.56 -9.51 25.27
CA GLY A 843 16.33 -8.97 26.40
C GLY A 843 16.10 -7.48 26.68
N SER A 844 15.71 -6.72 25.67
CA SER A 844 15.19 -5.35 25.75
C SER A 844 14.29 -5.07 24.55
N CYS A 845 13.41 -4.09 24.70
CA CYS A 845 12.62 -3.50 23.63
C CYS A 845 13.43 -3.23 22.36
N GLU A 846 12.78 -3.41 21.20
CA GLU A 846 13.31 -3.16 19.85
C GLU A 846 14.59 -3.95 19.47
N ASN A 847 15.10 -4.82 20.35
CA ASN A 847 16.29 -5.64 20.07
C ASN A 847 15.91 -6.86 19.21
N VAL A 848 15.75 -6.60 17.91
CA VAL A 848 15.48 -7.60 16.88
C VAL A 848 16.67 -8.55 16.74
N CYS A 849 16.50 -9.82 17.07
CA CYS A 849 17.43 -10.89 16.72
C CYS A 849 17.43 -11.07 15.19
N TYR A 850 18.58 -10.87 14.58
CA TYR A 850 18.78 -10.97 13.14
C TYR A 850 20.19 -11.48 12.86
N TYR A 851 20.26 -12.52 12.06
CA TYR A 851 21.45 -13.03 11.41
C TYR A 851 21.14 -13.06 9.91
N PRO A 852 21.91 -12.40 9.03
CA PRO A 852 21.63 -12.42 7.60
C PRO A 852 21.54 -13.87 7.09
N ARG A 853 20.51 -14.17 6.29
CA ARG A 853 20.18 -15.49 5.72
C ARG A 853 20.09 -16.62 6.76
N GLY A 854 19.78 -16.29 8.01
CA GLY A 854 19.67 -17.24 9.13
C GLY A 854 18.38 -17.09 9.93
N PHE A 855 17.92 -18.20 10.49
CA PHE A 855 16.85 -18.22 11.47
C PHE A 855 17.39 -17.80 12.85
N SER A 856 16.60 -16.99 13.56
CA SER A 856 16.93 -16.43 14.86
C SER A 856 15.88 -16.77 15.90
N GLN A 857 16.33 -17.05 17.13
CA GLN A 857 15.46 -17.23 18.29
C GLN A 857 15.85 -16.25 19.41
N CYS A 858 14.91 -15.99 20.32
CA CYS A 858 15.21 -15.38 21.61
C CYS A 858 15.06 -16.46 22.70
N VAL A 859 16.10 -16.66 23.50
CA VAL A 859 16.14 -17.66 24.58
C VAL A 859 16.63 -16.98 25.85
N ASP A 860 15.79 -16.98 26.89
CA ASP A 860 16.05 -16.30 28.18
C ASP A 860 16.53 -14.84 28.02
N GLY A 861 15.97 -14.12 27.03
CA GLY A 861 16.33 -12.73 26.72
C GLY A 861 17.68 -12.56 26.01
N THR A 862 18.24 -13.64 25.44
CA THR A 862 19.45 -13.60 24.60
C THR A 862 19.12 -14.02 23.17
N CYS A 863 19.60 -13.27 22.18
CA CYS A 863 19.49 -13.68 20.78
C CYS A 863 20.39 -14.88 20.49
N VAL A 864 19.80 -15.92 19.91
CA VAL A 864 20.47 -17.18 19.57
C VAL A 864 20.28 -17.46 18.08
N PHE A 865 21.37 -17.84 17.42
CA PHE A 865 21.35 -18.36 16.05
C PHE A 865 20.82 -19.81 16.06
N ASP A 866 19.89 -20.12 15.17
CA ASP A 866 19.22 -21.42 15.09
C ASP A 866 19.85 -22.27 13.97
N SER A 867 19.65 -21.87 12.72
CA SER A 867 20.32 -22.43 11.55
C SER A 867 20.31 -21.43 10.38
N CYS A 868 21.06 -21.70 9.32
CA CYS A 868 20.93 -20.98 8.06
C CYS A 868 19.58 -21.28 7.36
N PHE A 869 19.20 -20.42 6.41
CA PHE A 869 18.18 -20.69 5.40
C PHE A 869 18.64 -21.82 4.45
N ASN A 870 17.70 -22.34 3.65
CA ASN A 870 18.00 -23.46 2.75
C ASN A 870 19.07 -23.11 1.70
N GLU A 871 20.03 -24.01 1.49
CA GLU A 871 21.26 -23.82 0.70
C GLU A 871 22.14 -22.59 1.03
N TYR A 872 21.91 -21.94 2.17
CA TYR A 872 22.83 -20.95 2.74
C TYR A 872 23.68 -21.56 3.85
N TYR A 873 24.91 -21.07 3.97
CA TYR A 873 25.91 -21.61 4.88
C TYR A 873 26.70 -20.46 5.52
N ASN A 874 26.97 -20.61 6.82
CA ASN A 874 28.02 -19.87 7.50
C ASN A 874 29.33 -20.63 7.25
N ALA A 875 30.13 -20.17 6.29
CA ALA A 875 31.32 -20.86 5.83
C ALA A 875 32.58 -20.35 6.56
N ASN A 876 32.62 -19.05 6.85
CA ASN A 876 33.69 -18.37 7.58
C ASN A 876 33.72 -18.65 9.11
N SER A 877 32.67 -19.26 9.69
CA SER A 877 32.46 -19.45 11.14
C SER A 877 32.26 -18.16 11.98
N ASP A 878 31.87 -17.04 11.35
CA ASP A 878 31.55 -15.75 11.96
C ASP A 878 30.06 -15.43 11.80
N LEU A 879 29.34 -15.21 12.90
CA LEU A 879 27.89 -14.92 12.87
C LEU A 879 27.57 -13.42 12.67
N SER A 880 28.57 -12.56 12.42
CA SER A 880 28.35 -11.12 12.21
C SER A 880 27.96 -10.74 10.79
N ASP A 881 28.32 -11.54 9.78
CA ASP A 881 27.80 -11.47 8.41
C ASP A 881 26.79 -12.59 8.07
N GLY A 882 26.66 -13.62 8.92
CA GLY A 882 25.44 -14.43 9.05
C GLY A 882 25.53 -15.82 8.41
N CYS A 883 24.87 -16.02 7.27
CA CYS A 883 25.06 -17.16 6.38
C CYS A 883 25.39 -16.61 4.99
N GLU A 884 26.61 -16.12 4.89
CA GLU A 884 27.17 -15.31 3.80
C GLU A 884 27.28 -16.11 2.49
N CYS A 885 27.56 -17.40 2.57
CA CYS A 885 27.71 -18.26 1.41
C CYS A 885 26.38 -18.90 0.97
N LYS A 886 26.20 -19.08 -0.34
CA LYS A 886 25.12 -19.88 -0.94
C LYS A 886 25.71 -20.87 -1.93
N LYS A 887 25.38 -22.15 -1.80
CA LYS A 887 25.88 -23.16 -2.75
C LYS A 887 25.43 -22.85 -4.17
N THR A 888 26.38 -22.94 -5.09
CA THR A 888 26.23 -22.68 -6.52
C THR A 888 26.95 -23.79 -7.30
N SER A 889 26.69 -23.91 -8.60
CA SER A 889 27.32 -24.92 -9.48
C SER A 889 27.20 -26.40 -9.02
N GLY A 890 26.29 -26.70 -8.08
CA GLY A 890 26.15 -28.02 -7.46
C GLY A 890 27.14 -28.32 -6.32
N GLY A 891 27.87 -27.31 -5.83
CA GLY A 891 28.99 -27.47 -4.90
C GLY A 891 30.27 -27.88 -5.61
N ILE A 892 30.61 -27.17 -6.69
CA ILE A 892 31.80 -27.39 -7.51
C ILE A 892 32.38 -26.03 -7.90
N GLU A 893 33.63 -25.77 -7.54
CA GLU A 893 34.34 -24.52 -7.85
C GLU A 893 34.55 -24.34 -9.37
N ILE A 894 34.09 -23.20 -9.91
CA ILE A 894 34.20 -22.87 -11.34
C ILE A 894 35.14 -21.70 -11.65
N CYS A 895 35.96 -21.28 -10.69
CA CYS A 895 36.95 -20.21 -10.84
C CYS A 895 36.30 -18.83 -11.15
N ASP A 896 35.11 -18.56 -10.61
CA ASP A 896 34.34 -17.33 -10.84
C ASP A 896 34.44 -16.30 -9.69
N GLY A 897 35.21 -16.61 -8.64
CA GLY A 897 35.40 -15.75 -7.48
C GLY A 897 34.29 -15.87 -6.43
N ILE A 898 33.47 -16.93 -6.51
CA ILE A 898 32.46 -17.30 -5.51
C ILE A 898 32.88 -18.63 -4.89
N ASP A 899 32.75 -18.76 -3.56
CA ASP A 899 32.81 -20.06 -2.86
C ASP A 899 31.58 -20.88 -3.28
N ASN A 900 31.74 -21.80 -4.24
CA ASN A 900 30.60 -22.50 -4.85
C ASN A 900 30.12 -23.68 -3.97
N ASP A 901 31.01 -24.34 -3.22
CA ASP A 901 30.70 -25.44 -2.31
C ASP A 901 30.45 -25.04 -0.83
N CYS A 902 30.74 -23.79 -0.47
CA CYS A 902 30.62 -23.21 0.87
C CYS A 902 31.52 -23.86 1.95
N ASN A 903 32.76 -24.21 1.59
CA ASN A 903 33.76 -24.68 2.56
C ASN A 903 34.54 -23.56 3.29
N GLY A 904 34.37 -22.30 2.88
CA GLY A 904 35.01 -21.13 3.47
C GLY A 904 36.26 -20.65 2.73
N VAL A 905 36.53 -21.22 1.54
CA VAL A 905 37.65 -20.85 0.67
C VAL A 905 37.14 -20.74 -0.76
N ILE A 906 37.23 -19.54 -1.33
CA ILE A 906 36.84 -19.26 -2.72
C ILE A 906 37.82 -19.96 -3.68
N ASP A 907 37.29 -20.65 -4.70
CA ASP A 907 38.03 -21.27 -5.81
C ASP A 907 39.06 -22.35 -5.38
N ASP A 908 38.77 -23.15 -4.33
CA ASP A 908 39.79 -23.93 -3.60
C ASP A 908 40.20 -25.30 -4.18
N THR A 909 39.41 -25.90 -5.08
CA THR A 909 39.66 -27.30 -5.51
C THR A 909 40.73 -27.43 -6.61
N GLY A 910 41.96 -27.75 -6.18
CA GLY A 910 43.16 -27.85 -7.01
C GLY A 910 43.14 -28.89 -8.14
N SER A 911 42.47 -28.58 -9.25
CA SER A 911 42.88 -28.97 -10.62
C SER A 911 42.11 -28.24 -11.74
N SER A 912 41.05 -27.49 -11.44
CA SER A 912 40.38 -26.57 -12.38
C SER A 912 41.07 -25.20 -12.42
N CYS A 913 41.30 -24.57 -11.27
CA CYS A 913 41.84 -23.20 -11.19
C CYS A 913 43.38 -23.12 -11.15
N ASP A 914 44.08 -24.26 -11.03
CA ASP A 914 45.52 -24.31 -10.69
C ASP A 914 46.46 -24.45 -11.92
N GLY A 915 46.50 -23.38 -12.72
CA GLY A 915 47.68 -22.99 -13.52
C GLY A 915 47.86 -23.59 -14.92
N ASN A 916 47.55 -22.80 -15.95
CA ASN A 916 48.57 -21.97 -16.64
C ASN A 916 47.89 -20.92 -17.54
N ASP A 917 48.64 -19.88 -17.92
CA ASP A 917 48.28 -18.92 -18.98
C ASP A 917 48.33 -19.62 -20.35
N PRO A 918 47.24 -19.53 -21.14
CA PRO A 918 47.42 -19.34 -22.57
C PRO A 918 46.60 -18.16 -23.11
N GLY A 919 47.31 -17.07 -23.38
CA GLY A 919 47.07 -16.35 -24.62
C GLY A 919 47.21 -17.30 -25.82
N ASP A 920 46.15 -17.37 -26.63
CA ASP A 920 45.92 -18.27 -27.79
C ASP A 920 45.39 -19.69 -27.43
N GLU A 921 44.52 -20.22 -28.32
CA GLU A 921 43.89 -21.56 -28.29
C GLU A 921 42.80 -21.86 -27.21
N SER A 922 41.54 -21.57 -27.61
CA SER A 922 40.25 -22.25 -27.33
C SER A 922 40.04 -23.18 -26.10
N PRO A 923 38.94 -23.02 -25.33
CA PRO A 923 38.42 -24.09 -24.47
C PRO A 923 37.75 -25.20 -25.31
N ASP A 924 38.01 -26.45 -24.94
CA ASP A 924 37.33 -27.65 -25.47
C ASP A 924 36.09 -27.97 -24.62
N GLU A 925 35.00 -28.41 -25.23
CA GLU A 925 33.71 -28.64 -24.56
C GLU A 925 33.59 -30.10 -24.10
N SER A 926 33.51 -30.36 -22.79
CA SER A 926 33.25 -31.70 -22.26
C SER A 926 32.07 -31.76 -21.28
N LEU A 927 30.86 -31.41 -21.76
CA LEU A 927 29.60 -32.05 -21.36
C LEU A 927 28.47 -31.64 -22.36
N GLY A 928 28.33 -32.41 -23.44
CA GLY A 928 27.31 -32.23 -24.47
C GLY A 928 26.77 -33.59 -24.94
N ASP A 929 25.48 -33.65 -25.26
CA ASP A 929 24.72 -34.90 -25.41
C ASP A 929 24.81 -35.52 -26.83
N ILE A 930 24.17 -36.67 -27.00
CA ILE A 930 24.24 -37.54 -28.18
C ILE A 930 23.48 -36.95 -29.39
N ASP A 931 24.16 -36.14 -30.21
CA ASP A 931 23.96 -36.19 -31.67
C ASP A 931 25.23 -35.78 -32.46
N GLY A 932 25.44 -36.41 -33.63
CA GLY A 932 26.74 -36.54 -34.28
C GLY A 932 27.24 -35.38 -35.15
N CYS A 933 26.99 -34.11 -34.78
CA CYS A 933 27.40 -32.95 -35.58
C CYS A 933 27.81 -31.73 -34.71
N SER A 934 29.09 -31.62 -34.38
CA SER A 934 29.66 -30.45 -33.69
C SER A 934 29.61 -29.21 -34.60
N VAL A 935 28.96 -28.14 -34.16
CA VAL A 935 28.94 -26.84 -34.88
C VAL A 935 30.28 -26.09 -34.74
N ASN A 936 30.71 -25.40 -35.80
CA ASN A 936 31.97 -24.66 -35.85
C ASN A 936 31.74 -23.24 -36.39
N TRP A 937 31.41 -22.31 -35.49
CA TRP A 937 30.97 -20.95 -35.85
C TRP A 937 32.11 -19.98 -36.17
N SER A 938 32.38 -19.80 -37.47
CA SER A 938 33.19 -18.68 -37.96
C SER A 938 32.35 -17.40 -37.99
N CYS A 939 32.63 -16.47 -37.08
CA CYS A 939 31.91 -15.20 -36.95
C CYS A 939 32.75 -13.97 -37.31
N SER A 940 32.20 -13.07 -38.13
CA SER A 940 32.81 -11.79 -38.49
C SER A 940 31.84 -10.62 -38.29
N TRP A 941 32.35 -9.48 -37.81
CA TRP A 941 31.60 -8.23 -37.84
C TRP A 941 31.53 -7.70 -39.29
N GLY A 942 30.32 -7.38 -39.74
CA GLY A 942 30.07 -6.72 -41.02
C GLY A 942 30.45 -5.23 -40.98
N GLN A 943 30.14 -4.52 -42.06
CA GLN A 943 30.39 -3.07 -42.13
C GLN A 943 29.42 -2.28 -41.24
N CYS A 944 29.92 -1.19 -40.65
CA CYS A 944 29.11 -0.21 -39.94
C CYS A 944 28.09 0.46 -40.88
N VAL A 945 26.80 0.36 -40.56
CA VAL A 945 25.71 0.97 -41.34
C VAL A 945 24.67 1.58 -40.40
N ASN A 946 24.41 2.88 -40.55
CA ASN A 946 23.60 3.70 -39.65
C ASN A 946 24.07 3.64 -38.18
N GLY A 947 25.38 3.54 -37.95
CA GLY A 947 25.98 3.46 -36.61
C GLY A 947 25.80 2.12 -35.88
N ILE A 948 25.38 1.06 -36.59
CA ILE A 948 25.33 -0.31 -36.06
C ILE A 948 26.16 -1.25 -36.94
N GLU A 949 27.02 -2.05 -36.31
CA GLU A 949 27.66 -3.24 -36.90
C GLU A 949 26.93 -4.50 -36.45
N LYS A 950 26.79 -5.46 -37.37
CA LYS A 950 26.18 -6.78 -37.11
C LYS A 950 27.24 -7.86 -37.16
N ARG A 951 27.16 -8.85 -36.29
CA ARG A 951 27.98 -10.06 -36.36
C ARG A 951 27.24 -11.10 -37.19
N GLU A 952 27.81 -11.48 -38.32
CA GLU A 952 27.34 -12.64 -39.08
C GLU A 952 28.21 -13.85 -38.74
N CYS A 953 27.57 -14.99 -38.52
CA CYS A 953 28.21 -16.25 -38.14
C CYS A 953 27.81 -17.35 -39.10
N ILE A 954 28.80 -18.09 -39.59
CA ILE A 954 28.61 -19.23 -40.51
C ILE A 954 29.19 -20.47 -39.83
N ASP A 955 28.39 -21.53 -39.76
CA ASP A 955 28.89 -22.84 -39.34
C ASP A 955 29.71 -23.47 -40.46
N LEU A 956 31.02 -23.64 -40.23
CA LEU A 956 31.94 -24.27 -41.16
C LEU A 956 31.70 -25.78 -41.33
N ASN A 957 31.04 -26.42 -40.36
CA ASN A 957 30.67 -27.84 -40.40
C ASN A 957 29.27 -28.05 -41.01
N ASN A 958 28.50 -26.97 -41.20
CA ASN A 958 27.23 -26.90 -41.92
C ASN A 958 26.08 -27.77 -41.33
N CYS A 959 26.09 -27.98 -40.00
CA CYS A 959 25.06 -28.67 -39.23
C CYS A 959 23.74 -27.87 -39.22
N SER A 960 22.88 -28.14 -40.20
CA SER A 960 21.83 -27.22 -40.69
C SER A 960 20.57 -27.03 -39.80
N ILE A 961 20.70 -27.05 -38.47
CA ILE A 961 19.57 -27.04 -37.52
C ILE A 961 19.55 -25.84 -36.55
N LEU A 962 20.70 -25.26 -36.20
CA LEU A 962 20.78 -24.12 -35.27
C LEU A 962 21.08 -22.81 -36.01
N VAL A 963 20.27 -21.77 -35.77
CA VAL A 963 20.53 -20.39 -36.22
C VAL A 963 21.02 -19.58 -35.03
N ARG A 964 22.29 -19.18 -35.04
CA ARG A 964 22.88 -18.33 -34.00
C ARG A 964 22.23 -16.93 -34.00
N VAL A 965 21.96 -16.40 -32.81
CA VAL A 965 21.37 -15.06 -32.62
C VAL A 965 22.29 -13.97 -33.18
N ILE A 966 21.73 -12.99 -33.89
CA ILE A 966 22.49 -11.89 -34.49
C ILE A 966 22.89 -10.89 -33.41
N GLU A 967 24.18 -10.87 -33.07
CA GLU A 967 24.79 -9.88 -32.18
C GLU A 967 24.94 -8.54 -32.93
N ASN A 968 24.59 -7.42 -32.28
CA ASN A 968 24.73 -6.06 -32.82
C ASN A 968 25.60 -5.23 -31.88
N ARG A 969 26.44 -4.33 -32.41
CA ARG A 969 27.19 -3.33 -31.62
C ARG A 969 27.08 -1.95 -32.23
N THR A 970 27.19 -0.91 -31.41
CA THR A 970 27.34 0.47 -31.90
C THR A 970 28.72 0.67 -32.53
N CYS A 971 28.76 1.48 -33.59
CA CYS A 971 29.96 1.77 -34.37
C CYS A 971 29.92 3.21 -34.88
N ILE A 972 31.06 3.70 -35.38
CA ILE A 972 31.19 5.03 -35.98
C ILE A 972 31.53 4.85 -37.46
N GLU A 973 30.74 5.48 -38.34
CA GLU A 973 31.02 5.47 -39.78
C GLU A 973 32.22 6.38 -40.09
N ASN A 974 33.38 5.76 -40.34
CA ASN A 974 34.62 6.46 -40.71
C ASN A 974 34.54 7.07 -42.12
N ASN A 975 33.82 8.20 -42.24
CA ASN A 975 33.92 9.11 -43.36
C ASN A 975 35.20 9.96 -43.23
N ASP A 976 36.34 9.38 -43.61
CA ASP A 976 37.64 10.07 -43.59
C ASP A 976 38.13 10.35 -45.02
N ASP A 977 38.08 11.61 -45.43
CA ASP A 977 38.90 12.14 -46.53
C ASP A 977 39.58 13.45 -46.07
N SER A 978 40.45 13.31 -45.07
CA SER A 978 41.51 14.23 -44.67
C SER A 978 41.11 15.50 -43.88
N THR A 979 41.61 15.60 -42.64
CA THR A 979 42.87 16.34 -42.39
C THR A 979 43.32 16.25 -40.92
N ILE A 980 44.34 15.43 -40.65
CA ILE A 980 45.12 15.49 -39.41
C ILE A 980 46.61 15.66 -39.77
N ILE A 981 47.28 16.63 -39.15
CA ILE A 981 48.73 16.79 -39.22
C ILE A 981 49.33 16.37 -37.87
N ASN A 982 50.20 15.37 -37.93
CA ASN A 982 50.90 14.80 -36.79
C ASN A 982 51.79 15.82 -36.04
N MET A 983 51.93 15.64 -34.72
CA MET A 983 53.18 15.05 -34.22
C MET A 983 53.07 14.47 -32.80
N THR A 984 53.36 13.18 -32.69
CA THR A 984 53.67 12.46 -31.45
C THR A 984 55.15 12.57 -31.11
N ASN A 985 55.47 12.51 -29.81
CA ASN A 985 56.75 12.16 -29.15
C ASN A 985 56.61 12.57 -27.67
N LEU A 986 57.07 11.83 -26.65
CA LEU A 986 57.85 10.58 -26.59
C LEU A 986 57.34 9.72 -25.40
N SER A 987 57.60 8.42 -25.47
CA SER A 987 57.68 7.52 -24.30
C SER A 987 59.16 7.22 -24.00
N GLU A 988 59.55 7.18 -22.73
CA GLU A 988 60.82 6.57 -22.31
C GLU A 988 60.68 6.08 -20.86
N ASP A 989 61.31 4.95 -20.54
CA ASP A 989 61.07 4.16 -19.33
C ASP A 989 61.81 4.68 -18.08
N LEU A 990 61.40 4.22 -16.90
CA LEU A 990 62.26 3.38 -16.03
C LEU A 990 61.56 2.99 -14.71
N SER A 991 61.69 1.71 -14.36
CA SER A 991 61.38 1.14 -13.04
C SER A 991 62.65 1.02 -12.17
N ASP A 992 62.46 0.58 -10.91
CA ASP A 992 63.47 0.00 -10.01
C ASP A 992 64.53 1.02 -9.44
N ASP A 993 65.08 0.87 -8.23
CA ASP A 993 65.11 -0.29 -7.32
C ASP A 993 65.47 0.10 -5.84
N VAL A 994 65.30 -0.85 -4.91
CA VAL A 994 65.90 -1.03 -3.56
C VAL A 994 65.63 -0.04 -2.39
N GLU A 995 65.44 -0.69 -1.23
CA GLU A 995 65.17 -0.31 0.16
C GLU A 995 66.01 0.78 0.90
N SER A 996 65.55 1.07 2.13
CA SER A 996 66.09 2.03 3.11
C SER A 996 67.47 1.70 3.72
N PRO A 997 68.14 2.66 4.41
CA PRO A 997 67.96 2.65 5.88
C PRO A 997 68.00 4.01 6.63
N ILE A 998 67.23 4.05 7.73
CA ILE A 998 67.55 4.72 9.02
C ILE A 998 67.63 6.28 9.03
N LYS A 999 66.45 6.88 9.30
CA LYS A 999 66.10 7.45 10.62
C LYS A 999 67.11 8.40 11.28
N PHE A 1000 66.99 9.71 11.01
CA PHE A 1000 67.45 10.76 11.95
C PHE A 1000 66.70 12.11 11.87
N ARG A 1001 65.36 12.10 11.64
CA ARG A 1001 64.55 13.35 11.74
C ARG A 1001 63.04 13.22 11.99
N ILE A 1002 62.53 12.04 12.32
CA ILE A 1002 61.10 11.81 12.61
C ILE A 1002 60.96 11.38 14.08
N ASP A 1003 60.78 12.38 14.95
CA ASP A 1003 60.41 12.20 16.37
C ASP A 1003 59.64 13.45 16.85
N TRP A 1004 60.16 14.64 16.56
CA TRP A 1004 59.59 15.93 17.00
C TRP A 1004 58.16 16.20 16.50
N LEU A 1005 57.78 15.71 15.32
CA LEU A 1005 56.41 15.84 14.83
C LEU A 1005 55.43 14.93 15.60
N ASN A 1006 55.85 13.72 15.96
CA ASN A 1006 55.04 12.80 16.75
C ASN A 1006 54.89 13.32 18.19
N TYR A 1007 55.96 13.83 18.81
CA TYR A 1007 55.87 14.50 20.11
C TYR A 1007 54.97 15.74 20.09
N LEU A 1008 54.97 16.53 19.02
CA LEU A 1008 54.04 17.66 18.86
C LEU A 1008 52.59 17.17 18.71
N PHE A 1009 52.34 16.11 17.93
CA PHE A 1009 51.02 15.52 17.73
C PHE A 1009 50.45 14.94 19.03
N TYR A 1010 51.22 14.12 19.75
CA TYR A 1010 50.82 13.59 21.07
C TYR A 1010 50.64 14.71 22.11
N PHE A 1011 51.45 15.78 22.08
CA PHE A 1011 51.25 16.93 22.96
C PHE A 1011 49.93 17.66 22.68
N ILE A 1012 49.57 17.85 21.39
CA ILE A 1012 48.28 18.43 21.00
C ILE A 1012 47.12 17.56 21.48
N ILE A 1013 47.19 16.23 21.28
CA ILE A 1013 46.18 15.28 21.76
C ILE A 1013 46.03 15.37 23.29
N ILE A 1014 47.14 15.32 24.04
CA ILE A 1014 47.11 15.40 25.52
C ILE A 1014 46.49 16.72 25.99
N VAL A 1015 46.81 17.85 25.34
CA VAL A 1015 46.20 19.16 25.66
C VAL A 1015 44.71 19.17 25.33
N MET A 1016 44.27 18.59 24.21
CA MET A 1016 42.86 18.46 23.85
C MET A 1016 42.10 17.57 24.86
N SER A 1017 42.63 16.40 25.22
CA SER A 1017 42.04 15.52 26.22
C SER A 1017 41.93 16.18 27.60
N LEU A 1018 42.97 16.92 28.03
CA LEU A 1018 42.92 17.69 29.28
C LEU A 1018 41.88 18.83 29.22
N PHE A 1019 41.68 19.45 28.06
CA PHE A 1019 40.66 20.49 27.87
C PHE A 1019 39.23 19.91 27.90
N VAL A 1020 39.01 18.74 27.30
CA VAL A 1020 37.74 18.00 27.40
C VAL A 1020 37.45 17.59 28.85
N VAL A 1021 38.44 17.05 29.57
CA VAL A 1021 38.30 16.73 31.01
C VAL A 1021 38.01 17.98 31.83
N LEU A 1022 38.63 19.13 31.52
CA LEU A 1022 38.34 20.39 32.19
C LEU A 1022 36.91 20.87 31.92
N MET A 1023 36.41 20.75 30.69
CA MET A 1023 35.01 21.06 30.34
C MET A 1023 34.02 20.14 31.07
N ILE A 1024 34.31 18.84 31.16
CA ILE A 1024 33.50 17.88 31.93
C ILE A 1024 33.48 18.26 33.41
N ILE A 1025 34.63 18.63 34.00
CA ILE A 1025 34.71 19.09 35.40
C ILE A 1025 33.90 20.38 35.61
N ILE A 1026 33.93 21.33 34.66
CA ILE A 1026 33.13 22.56 34.70
C ILE A 1026 31.63 22.24 34.60
N ALA A 1027 31.22 21.34 33.70
CA ALA A 1027 29.83 20.92 33.53
C ALA A 1027 29.30 20.19 34.78
N ILE A 1028 30.06 19.25 35.34
CA ILE A 1028 29.73 18.56 36.60
C ILE A 1028 29.60 19.56 37.74
N ARG A 1029 30.53 20.52 37.85
CA ARG A 1029 30.48 21.57 38.89
C ARG A 1029 29.24 22.45 38.74
N LYS A 1030 28.91 22.90 37.52
CA LYS A 1030 27.70 23.67 37.23
C LYS A 1030 26.40 22.89 37.52
N LYS A 1031 26.41 21.56 37.33
CA LYS A 1031 25.29 20.68 37.73
C LYS A 1031 25.18 20.59 39.26
N ILE A 1032 26.29 20.38 39.97
CA ILE A 1032 26.33 20.36 41.44
C ILE A 1032 25.87 21.69 42.05
N ASP A 1033 26.32 22.82 41.52
CA ASP A 1033 25.92 24.15 42.01
C ASP A 1033 24.40 24.41 41.79
N ASN A 1034 23.84 23.93 40.67
CA ASN A 1034 22.38 23.96 40.42
C ASN A 1034 21.59 23.03 41.36
N ASP A 1035 22.08 21.83 41.65
CA ASP A 1035 21.40 20.87 42.54
C ASP A 1035 21.49 21.29 44.02
N ILE A 1036 22.54 22.03 44.41
CA ILE A 1036 22.62 22.73 45.70
C ILE A 1036 21.53 23.81 45.78
N HIS A 1037 21.40 24.65 44.75
CA HIS A 1037 20.35 25.68 44.71
C HIS A 1037 18.93 25.11 44.74
N LYS A 1038 18.67 23.95 44.11
CA LYS A 1038 17.37 23.25 44.23
C LYS A 1038 17.11 22.72 45.65
N LYS A 1039 18.14 22.32 46.39
CA LYS A 1039 18.00 21.82 47.77
C LYS A 1039 17.61 22.90 48.77
N ASP A 1040 18.21 24.10 48.71
CA ASP A 1040 17.89 25.20 49.63
C ASP A 1040 16.45 25.74 49.46
N ILE A 1041 15.88 25.62 48.26
CA ILE A 1041 14.46 25.94 48.00
C ILE A 1041 13.53 24.95 48.72
N PHE A 1042 13.87 23.65 48.75
CA PHE A 1042 13.04 22.62 49.37
C PHE A 1042 13.07 22.59 50.91
N VAL A 1043 14.04 23.25 51.56
CA VAL A 1043 14.13 23.32 53.03
C VAL A 1043 13.13 24.33 53.62
N ASN A 1044 12.75 25.38 52.88
CA ASN A 1044 11.94 26.48 53.40
C ASN A 1044 10.41 26.26 53.40
N LEU A 1045 9.91 25.12 52.93
CA LEU A 1045 8.47 24.76 52.98
C LEU A 1045 8.11 23.67 54.02
N ARG A 1046 9.07 23.21 54.84
CA ARG A 1046 8.87 22.20 55.91
C ARG A 1046 8.95 22.77 57.33
N ASN A 1047 8.18 23.82 57.63
CA ASN A 1047 7.93 24.29 59.01
C ASN A 1047 6.60 25.06 59.09
N GLY A 1048 5.55 24.54 59.76
CA GLY A 1048 4.24 25.23 59.73
C GLY A 1048 3.02 24.61 60.43
N ASN A 1049 3.19 23.71 61.42
CA ASN A 1049 2.20 23.22 62.40
C ASN A 1049 0.68 23.30 62.12
N TYR A 1050 0.03 22.13 62.07
CA TYR A 1050 -1.43 21.97 62.26
C TYR A 1050 -1.92 22.64 63.56
N HIS A 1051 -3.08 23.31 63.53
CA HIS A 1051 -4.05 23.20 64.63
C HIS A 1051 -5.51 23.46 64.24
N LYS A 1052 -6.35 22.46 64.51
CA LYS A 1052 -7.83 22.43 64.49
C LYS A 1052 -8.52 23.69 65.07
N ILE A 1053 -9.66 24.10 64.52
CA ILE A 1053 -11.00 24.02 65.18
C ILE A 1053 -12.18 24.43 64.26
N HIS A 1054 -13.37 23.94 64.61
CA HIS A 1054 -14.71 24.05 63.98
C HIS A 1054 -15.15 25.42 63.40
N GLY A 1055 -16.15 25.37 62.51
CA GLY A 1055 -17.37 26.19 62.72
C GLY A 1055 -18.15 26.67 61.49
N SER A 1056 -19.21 25.95 61.11
CA SER A 1056 -20.49 26.43 60.52
C SER A 1056 -20.57 27.76 59.73
N SER A 1057 -21.14 27.66 58.52
CA SER A 1057 -22.03 28.65 57.86
C SER A 1057 -21.55 30.09 57.62
N SER A 1058 -21.28 30.42 56.35
CA SER A 1058 -21.99 31.52 55.64
C SER A 1058 -21.63 31.60 54.13
N ASN A 1059 -22.46 32.32 53.36
CA ASN A 1059 -22.17 32.96 52.08
C ASN A 1059 -21.79 32.12 50.83
N LYS A 1060 -22.77 31.34 50.33
CA LYS A 1060 -22.98 31.21 48.86
C LYS A 1060 -24.01 32.26 48.37
N MET A 1061 -23.60 33.49 47.97
CA MET A 1061 -24.33 34.32 46.98
C MET A 1061 -23.71 35.72 46.69
N LEU A 1062 -24.02 36.25 45.49
CA LEU A 1062 -24.02 37.69 45.08
C LEU A 1062 -22.63 38.40 45.00
N VAL A 1063 -22.32 39.36 44.11
CA VAL A 1063 -22.96 40.07 42.94
C VAL A 1063 -21.86 40.21 41.86
N LYS A 1064 -22.00 40.13 40.53
CA LYS A 1064 -23.11 39.98 39.54
C LYS A 1064 -23.91 41.22 39.06
N LYS A 1065 -23.21 42.31 38.72
CA LYS A 1065 -23.59 43.46 37.86
C LYS A 1065 -22.28 44.07 37.31
N SER A 1066 -22.22 44.73 36.16
CA SER A 1066 -23.22 45.21 35.19
C SER A 1066 -23.26 44.38 33.88
N LEU A 1067 -24.31 44.40 33.05
CA LEU A 1067 -25.64 45.01 33.19
C LEU A 1067 -26.68 44.16 32.45
N MET A 1068 -27.79 43.82 33.12
CA MET A 1068 -29.03 43.40 32.46
C MET A 1068 -30.04 44.55 32.52
N GLU A 1069 -30.38 45.10 31.36
CA GLU A 1069 -31.75 45.47 31.03
C GLU A 1069 -32.11 44.76 29.70
N LYS A 1070 -33.30 44.20 29.48
CA LYS A 1070 -34.52 44.14 30.31
C LYS A 1070 -35.05 42.70 30.45
N LYS A 1071 -35.85 42.47 31.49
CA LYS A 1071 -36.65 41.24 31.65
C LYS A 1071 -37.78 41.18 30.61
N LYS A 1072 -38.19 39.94 30.28
CA LYS A 1072 -39.55 39.50 29.89
C LYS A 1072 -40.35 40.38 28.91
N ASN A 1073 -40.75 39.77 27.79
CA ASN A 1073 -42.19 39.52 27.60
C ASN A 1073 -42.50 38.37 26.63
N ASN A 1074 -43.75 37.90 26.71
CA ASN A 1074 -44.49 37.07 25.74
C ASN A 1074 -43.98 35.64 25.45
N LYS A 1075 -44.59 34.67 26.16
CA LYS A 1075 -45.19 33.50 25.51
C LYS A 1075 -46.71 33.66 25.53
N ASN A 1076 -47.35 33.38 24.38
CA ASN A 1076 -48.77 33.05 24.17
C ASN A 1076 -49.88 33.97 24.74
N ILE A 1077 -50.74 34.49 23.86
CA ILE A 1077 -52.19 34.60 24.11
C ILE A 1077 -52.99 34.60 22.77
N ILE A 1078 -53.87 33.60 22.67
CA ILE A 1078 -55.23 33.56 22.10
C ILE A 1078 -55.56 34.34 20.78
N LYS A 1079 -55.96 33.54 19.77
CA LYS A 1079 -57.06 33.68 18.76
C LYS A 1079 -57.45 35.02 18.11
N GLU A 1080 -57.72 34.88 16.81
CA GLU A 1080 -58.87 35.43 16.05
C GLU A 1080 -59.14 36.95 16.05
N ILE A 1081 -58.85 37.60 14.91
CA ILE A 1081 -59.81 38.45 14.20
C ILE A 1081 -59.55 38.38 12.69
N ARG A 1082 -60.61 38.04 11.94
CA ARG A 1082 -60.87 38.37 10.53
C ARG A 1082 -61.86 39.57 10.56
N PRO A 1083 -62.06 40.40 9.50
CA PRO A 1083 -62.24 39.92 8.12
C PRO A 1083 -61.99 40.92 6.95
N VAL A 1084 -62.49 40.54 5.76
CA VAL A 1084 -62.99 41.38 4.64
C VAL A 1084 -61.99 42.05 3.67
N GLU A 1085 -61.97 41.48 2.44
CA GLU A 1085 -62.05 42.07 1.08
C GLU A 1085 -61.16 43.31 0.66
N SER A 1086 -60.84 43.56 -0.62
CA SER A 1086 -61.49 43.12 -1.88
C SER A 1086 -60.59 43.08 -3.14
N LYS A 1087 -60.93 42.14 -4.04
CA LYS A 1087 -60.93 42.11 -5.53
C LYS A 1087 -60.18 43.22 -6.33
N LYS A 1088 -59.43 42.81 -7.39
CA LYS A 1088 -59.77 43.14 -8.81
C LYS A 1088 -58.92 42.45 -9.92
N PHE A 1089 -59.63 41.73 -10.81
CA PHE A 1089 -59.51 41.66 -12.29
C PHE A 1089 -58.19 41.35 -13.05
N ILE A 1090 -58.11 40.11 -13.55
CA ILE A 1090 -58.25 39.74 -14.99
C ILE A 1090 -57.61 40.64 -16.06
N LYS A 1091 -56.69 40.06 -16.85
CA LYS A 1091 -56.75 40.21 -18.33
C LYS A 1091 -56.51 38.85 -19.04
N LYS A 1092 -56.32 38.86 -20.36
CA LYS A 1092 -56.89 37.83 -21.26
C LYS A 1092 -56.07 37.57 -22.55
N ASP A 1093 -56.23 36.36 -23.08
CA ASP A 1093 -55.91 35.75 -24.39
C ASP A 1093 -55.24 36.55 -25.53
N THR A 1094 -54.45 35.85 -26.36
CA THR A 1094 -54.56 35.91 -27.85
C THR A 1094 -54.15 34.55 -28.47
N ILE A 1095 -54.64 34.24 -29.68
CA ILE A 1095 -54.42 33.01 -30.48
C ILE A 1095 -54.03 33.46 -31.92
N ILE A 1096 -53.35 32.61 -32.73
CA ILE A 1096 -53.25 32.53 -34.22
C ILE A 1096 -51.82 32.14 -34.66
N ASP A 1097 -51.52 31.39 -35.74
CA ASP A 1097 -52.16 30.29 -36.50
C ASP A 1097 -51.14 29.74 -37.58
N LEU A 1098 -51.50 28.68 -38.32
CA LEU A 1098 -51.01 28.25 -39.66
C LEU A 1098 -49.64 27.53 -39.85
N ARG A 1099 -49.73 26.19 -39.95
CA ARG A 1099 -49.40 25.35 -41.14
C ARG A 1099 -48.09 25.60 -41.96
N LYS A 1100 -47.20 24.58 -42.05
CA LYS A 1100 -47.11 23.58 -43.18
C LYS A 1100 -45.87 22.65 -43.12
N ASN A 1101 -46.00 21.54 -43.86
CA ASN A 1101 -45.06 20.52 -44.38
C ASN A 1101 -43.61 21.03 -44.68
N LYS A 1102 -42.56 20.19 -44.81
CA LYS A 1102 -42.46 18.90 -45.55
C LYS A 1102 -41.17 18.11 -45.23
N ASP A 1103 -41.02 16.93 -45.84
CA ASP A 1103 -39.99 15.89 -45.64
C ASP A 1103 -38.62 16.10 -46.35
N VAL A 1104 -37.68 15.14 -46.11
CA VAL A 1104 -36.55 14.63 -46.96
C VAL A 1104 -35.09 14.89 -46.48
N GLY A 1105 -34.26 13.82 -46.49
CA GLY A 1105 -32.77 13.82 -46.54
C GLY A 1105 -32.07 13.88 -45.16
N LYS A 1106 -31.18 12.99 -44.70
CA LYS A 1106 -30.05 12.21 -45.29
C LYS A 1106 -28.97 13.05 -45.99
N THR A 1107 -27.82 13.30 -45.34
CA THR A 1107 -26.51 12.65 -45.63
C THR A 1107 -25.38 13.13 -44.68
N ASP A 1108 -24.21 12.48 -44.79
CA ASP A 1108 -23.14 12.34 -43.81
C ASP A 1108 -21.98 13.37 -43.80
N VAL A 1109 -21.20 13.31 -42.70
CA VAL A 1109 -19.72 13.49 -42.58
C VAL A 1109 -19.05 14.89 -42.60
N SER A 1110 -18.36 15.19 -41.47
CA SER A 1110 -17.23 16.13 -41.25
C SER A 1110 -17.51 17.66 -41.37
N LYS A 1111 -17.05 18.56 -40.48
CA LYS A 1111 -15.71 18.74 -39.85
C LYS A 1111 -15.77 19.57 -38.54
N ASN A 1112 -14.65 19.64 -37.83
CA ASN A 1112 -14.42 20.48 -36.63
C ASN A 1112 -14.43 21.99 -36.94
N MET A 1113 -15.01 22.83 -36.07
CA MET A 1113 -14.26 23.73 -35.17
C MET A 1113 -15.13 24.70 -34.35
N ASN A 1114 -14.66 24.97 -33.13
CA ASN A 1114 -14.74 26.24 -32.37
C ASN A 1114 -16.10 26.97 -32.21
N LYS A 1115 -16.62 26.94 -30.98
CA LYS A 1115 -16.79 28.20 -30.22
C LYS A 1115 -16.68 28.02 -28.71
N VAL A 1116 -16.13 29.04 -28.05
CA VAL A 1116 -15.70 29.08 -26.64
C VAL A 1116 -16.64 29.96 -25.81
N SER A 1117 -16.63 29.77 -24.49
CA SER A 1117 -17.21 30.61 -23.42
C SER A 1117 -18.73 30.59 -23.24
N GLY A 1118 -19.15 30.57 -21.97
CA GLY A 1118 -20.56 30.46 -21.55
C GLY A 1118 -20.70 30.02 -20.10
N SER A 1119 -20.05 30.74 -19.18
CA SER A 1119 -20.01 30.44 -17.73
C SER A 1119 -21.39 30.29 -17.08
N TYR A 1120 -21.51 29.41 -16.08
CA TYR A 1120 -22.08 29.77 -14.76
C TYR A 1120 -21.81 28.68 -13.70
N LEU A 1121 -21.03 29.02 -12.67
CA LEU A 1121 -21.09 28.35 -11.38
C LEU A 1121 -22.33 28.84 -10.61
N GLY A 1122 -23.07 27.93 -9.98
CA GLY A 1122 -24.28 28.29 -9.24
C GLY A 1122 -24.84 27.18 -8.37
N ASN A 1123 -24.52 27.21 -7.07
CA ASN A 1123 -25.18 26.54 -5.94
C ASN A 1123 -26.07 25.32 -6.27
N ILE A 1124 -25.46 24.15 -6.53
CA ILE A 1124 -26.20 22.89 -6.65
C ILE A 1124 -26.48 22.33 -5.25
N ASN A 1125 -27.77 22.25 -4.90
CA ASN A 1125 -28.25 21.70 -3.64
C ASN A 1125 -28.08 20.17 -3.62
N ARG A 1126 -27.86 19.56 -2.44
CA ARG A 1126 -27.52 18.13 -2.20
C ARG A 1126 -28.64 17.12 -2.58
N LYS A 1127 -29.57 17.50 -3.47
CA LYS A 1127 -30.73 16.72 -3.93
C LYS A 1127 -30.72 16.43 -5.43
N ASP A 1128 -30.22 17.33 -6.26
CA ASP A 1128 -30.38 17.20 -7.72
C ASP A 1128 -29.39 16.22 -8.35
N PHE A 1129 -28.25 15.95 -7.71
CA PHE A 1129 -27.31 14.89 -8.11
C PHE A 1129 -27.98 13.50 -8.15
N LYS A 1130 -28.77 13.16 -7.12
CA LYS A 1130 -29.58 11.91 -7.06
C LYS A 1130 -30.68 11.80 -8.13
N LYS A 1131 -30.88 12.84 -8.94
CA LYS A 1131 -31.90 12.88 -10.01
C LYS A 1131 -31.30 12.60 -11.40
N SER A 1132 -30.00 12.81 -11.61
CA SER A 1132 -29.33 12.52 -12.87
C SER A 1132 -29.15 11.01 -13.08
N PHE A 1133 -28.52 10.33 -12.11
CA PHE A 1133 -28.27 8.88 -12.11
C PHE A 1133 -29.52 8.03 -12.40
N LYS A 1134 -30.69 8.47 -11.91
CA LYS A 1134 -31.95 7.73 -12.07
C LYS A 1134 -32.51 7.75 -13.49
N ASN A 1135 -32.02 8.60 -14.40
CA ASN A 1135 -32.51 8.71 -15.77
C ASN A 1135 -31.71 7.89 -16.79
N ASN A 1136 -30.42 7.61 -16.56
CA ASN A 1136 -29.62 6.80 -17.50
C ASN A 1136 -30.00 5.32 -17.42
N ARG A 1137 -30.11 4.75 -16.21
CA ARG A 1137 -30.58 3.36 -15.98
C ARG A 1137 -32.01 3.09 -16.50
N ILE A 1138 -32.81 4.15 -16.78
CA ILE A 1138 -34.14 4.06 -17.41
C ILE A 1138 -34.08 4.04 -18.96
N LYS A 1139 -32.95 4.42 -19.57
CA LYS A 1139 -32.73 4.30 -21.02
C LYS A 1139 -32.24 2.91 -21.41
N GLU A 1140 -31.33 2.31 -20.65
CA GLU A 1140 -30.77 0.98 -20.94
C GLU A 1140 -31.84 -0.12 -20.80
N ILE A 1141 -32.58 -0.12 -19.69
CA ILE A 1141 -33.72 -1.04 -19.46
C ILE A 1141 -34.79 -0.93 -20.58
N LYS A 1142 -34.84 0.18 -21.33
CA LYS A 1142 -35.75 0.33 -22.48
C LYS A 1142 -35.21 -0.21 -23.80
N LYS A 1143 -33.93 -0.54 -23.89
CA LYS A 1143 -33.32 -1.15 -25.08
C LYS A 1143 -33.46 -2.68 -25.01
N ASP A 1144 -33.06 -3.28 -23.89
CA ASP A 1144 -33.04 -4.74 -23.71
C ASP A 1144 -34.45 -5.38 -23.72
N ILE A 1145 -35.47 -4.59 -23.38
CA ILE A 1145 -36.88 -5.01 -23.46
C ILE A 1145 -37.40 -5.03 -24.92
N LEU A 1146 -36.78 -4.31 -25.85
CA LEU A 1146 -37.22 -4.26 -27.26
C LEU A 1146 -36.63 -5.39 -28.12
N ASP A 1147 -35.42 -5.86 -27.82
CA ASP A 1147 -34.74 -6.90 -28.62
C ASP A 1147 -35.14 -8.35 -28.23
N LYS A 1148 -36.03 -8.53 -27.23
CA LYS A 1148 -36.54 -9.86 -26.81
C LYS A 1148 -38.00 -10.16 -27.19
N GLU A 1149 -38.75 -9.24 -27.79
CA GLU A 1149 -40.14 -9.47 -28.24
C GLU A 1149 -40.26 -9.74 -29.76
N SER A 1150 -39.62 -10.80 -30.26
CA SER A 1150 -39.83 -11.31 -31.63
C SER A 1150 -40.59 -12.64 -31.67
N GLY A 1151 -41.71 -12.76 -30.92
CA GLY A 1151 -42.52 -13.99 -30.94
C GLY A 1151 -43.85 -13.98 -30.17
N ARG A 1152 -44.97 -13.87 -30.91
CA ARG A 1152 -46.35 -14.35 -30.60
C ARG A 1152 -47.23 -13.57 -29.59
N ASP A 1153 -48.08 -12.71 -30.16
CA ASP A 1153 -49.51 -12.51 -29.83
C ASP A 1153 -50.04 -12.46 -28.37
N VAL A 1154 -49.92 -11.28 -27.78
CA VAL A 1154 -51.04 -10.45 -27.23
C VAL A 1154 -52.24 -11.17 -26.56
N LYS A 1155 -52.45 -10.86 -25.27
CA LYS A 1155 -53.81 -10.59 -24.72
C LYS A 1155 -53.79 -9.50 -23.63
N LYS A 1156 -54.80 -8.63 -23.66
CA LYS A 1156 -54.86 -7.38 -22.86
C LYS A 1156 -55.43 -7.58 -21.46
N VAL A 1157 -54.83 -6.96 -20.46
CA VAL A 1157 -55.49 -6.56 -19.19
C VAL A 1157 -55.18 -5.07 -18.94
N SER A 1158 -56.11 -4.34 -18.31
CA SER A 1158 -56.15 -2.87 -18.34
C SER A 1158 -55.42 -2.18 -17.18
N GLY A 1159 -54.65 -1.13 -17.51
CA GLY A 1159 -54.00 -0.28 -16.53
C GLY A 1159 -54.97 0.66 -15.79
N LYS A 1160 -55.04 0.52 -14.47
CA LYS A 1160 -55.50 1.57 -13.52
C LYS A 1160 -55.27 1.27 -12.02
N LYS A 1161 -54.72 0.10 -11.65
CA LYS A 1161 -54.53 -0.32 -10.25
C LYS A 1161 -53.14 0.04 -9.66
N SER A 1162 -52.10 0.11 -10.49
CA SER A 1162 -50.70 0.35 -10.09
C SER A 1162 -50.42 1.75 -9.52
N GLU A 1163 -50.98 2.79 -10.13
CA GLU A 1163 -50.64 4.19 -9.82
C GLU A 1163 -51.06 4.67 -8.42
N LYS A 1164 -51.91 3.90 -7.71
CA LYS A 1164 -52.49 4.29 -6.42
C LYS A 1164 -51.72 3.76 -5.20
N ILE A 1165 -50.84 2.77 -5.39
CA ILE A 1165 -50.00 2.19 -4.31
C ILE A 1165 -48.73 3.04 -4.11
N PHE A 1166 -48.09 3.46 -5.20
CA PHE A 1166 -46.79 4.16 -5.22
C PHE A 1166 -46.75 5.49 -4.43
N LYS A 1167 -47.91 6.11 -4.18
CA LYS A 1167 -48.02 7.40 -3.44
C LYS A 1167 -48.17 7.24 -1.92
N LYS A 1168 -48.13 6.01 -1.37
CA LYS A 1168 -48.28 5.77 0.08
C LYS A 1168 -46.95 5.53 0.83
N VAL A 1169 -45.89 5.10 0.15
CA VAL A 1169 -44.58 4.75 0.76
C VAL A 1169 -43.73 5.98 1.08
N ILE A 1170 -43.74 7.00 0.20
CA ILE A 1170 -42.82 8.16 0.25
C ILE A 1170 -43.21 9.21 1.32
N LYS A 1171 -43.47 8.78 2.57
CA LYS A 1171 -43.91 9.69 3.63
C LYS A 1171 -43.58 9.31 5.09
N LYS A 1172 -42.69 8.35 5.35
CA LYS A 1172 -42.26 8.02 6.73
C LYS A 1172 -40.81 8.42 7.06
N ASP A 1173 -39.93 8.57 6.07
CA ASP A 1173 -38.50 8.83 6.31
C ASP A 1173 -38.16 10.31 6.54
N LYS A 1174 -38.28 10.75 7.79
CA LYS A 1174 -37.53 11.91 8.33
C LYS A 1174 -37.23 11.73 9.81
N LYS A 1175 -35.94 11.91 10.15
CA LYS A 1175 -35.31 11.80 11.49
C LYS A 1175 -35.11 10.38 12.02
N LYS A 1176 -33.85 9.96 12.02
CA LYS A 1176 -33.02 9.86 13.23
C LYS A 1176 -31.56 10.06 12.84
N ASP A 1177 -30.74 10.46 13.81
CA ASP A 1177 -29.32 10.72 13.64
C ASP A 1177 -28.53 9.46 14.03
N TYR A 1178 -27.50 9.12 13.27
CA TYR A 1178 -26.65 7.95 13.54
C TYR A 1178 -25.42 8.36 14.38
N LYS A 1179 -25.12 7.57 15.41
CA LYS A 1179 -23.75 7.38 15.90
C LYS A 1179 -23.21 6.08 15.30
N LYS A 1180 -21.95 6.06 14.87
CA LYS A 1180 -21.22 4.81 14.65
C LYS A 1180 -20.93 4.14 16.01
N SER A 1181 -20.76 2.83 15.98
CA SER A 1181 -20.15 2.01 17.03
C SER A 1181 -19.30 0.96 16.34
N ASP A 1182 -18.05 0.84 16.77
CA ASP A 1182 -17.03 0.01 16.14
C ASP A 1182 -17.19 -1.46 16.55
N TYR A 1183 -16.77 -2.38 15.68
CA TYR A 1183 -16.72 -3.81 15.96
C TYR A 1183 -15.45 -4.42 15.35
N TYR A 1184 -14.67 -5.09 16.19
CA TYR A 1184 -13.55 -5.94 15.83
C TYR A 1184 -13.94 -7.41 15.96
N SER A 1185 -13.22 -8.29 15.25
CA SER A 1185 -13.27 -9.75 15.44
C SER A 1185 -11.86 -10.33 15.51
N GLY A 1186 -11.19 -10.13 16.66
CA GLY A 1186 -9.94 -10.83 16.98
C GLY A 1186 -10.21 -12.10 17.78
N SER A 1187 -9.76 -13.26 17.29
CA SER A 1187 -9.98 -14.55 17.94
C SER A 1187 -8.76 -14.97 18.78
N GLY A 1188 -8.57 -14.34 19.94
CA GLY A 1188 -7.60 -14.77 20.95
C GLY A 1188 -8.23 -15.73 21.96
N SER A 1189 -7.74 -16.97 22.03
CA SER A 1189 -8.21 -17.98 22.99
C SER A 1189 -7.55 -17.82 24.36
N LEU A 1190 -8.34 -17.54 25.39
CA LEU A 1190 -7.94 -17.61 26.79
C LEU A 1190 -8.92 -18.50 27.57
N GLU A 1191 -8.45 -19.70 27.94
CA GLU A 1191 -9.06 -20.45 29.05
C GLU A 1191 -8.82 -19.71 30.36
N LEU A 1192 -9.75 -19.76 31.32
CA LEU A 1192 -9.53 -19.76 32.78
C LEU A 1192 -10.86 -20.19 33.48
N PRO A 1193 -10.88 -20.63 34.75
CA PRO A 1193 -11.79 -21.71 35.16
C PRO A 1193 -12.87 -21.36 36.22
N LYS A 1194 -13.96 -22.15 36.16
CA LYS A 1194 -15.09 -22.32 37.11
C LYS A 1194 -16.18 -21.23 37.13
#